data_AF-A0A2J5PVA0-F1
#
_entry.id   AF-A0A2J5PVA0-F1
#
_cell.length_a   1.000
_cell.length_b   1.000
_cell.length_c   1.000
_cell.angle_alpha   90.00
_cell.angle_beta   90.00
_cell.angle_gamma   90.00
#
_symmetry.space_group_name_H-M   'P 1'
#
loop_
_entity.id
_entity.type
_entity.pdbx_description
1 polymer ?
#
loop_
_entity_poly.entity_id
_entity_poly.type
_entity_poly.pdbx_seq_one_letter_code
_entity_poly.pdbx_strand_id
1 'polypeptide(L)'
;YMYATEKITPRFVPLQVVLSRYELNLAPGDAETVTVTILPEYAEDKTFTVTTSDQTIATARIVNGDILVTGMKRGTCSVTVTTTNGVSAVISVKVVAVMKFITRIDSATRPIFFAHMDEGFTVDYGDGIDSRDYRFDPASEASGWVIPTRELVQGKEYTITVKNTETACLRSRLSNYSSKLNPVVELISVTGERGHLSGFALDTTGLMAIRPGAFDDLPNVNNCKNIFTNCSSLTGIPASLFSRMKIADFSDAFRGCTSLTEVPSGLFANQPDAIDFSSVFAGCTGLISIGNNLFHSCVSAVNFSYAFDGCSMLANIGTGIFTGCGSAGTFSYSFRACKNLLVLPADMFADVPGGAFTGVFQNCTALTAIPANLFKTCSEANHFGGAFTGCSQLLSVPAGLFAGLSKVTYFGTVFSGCSSLKTVGAGLFAGCSQAQTFASAFYSCRSLETVVKDIFSGCVEVTTFASTFYGCSSLTALPSFADCAKVTTFSYAFANCGSLTKIDADAFAEKALVTTFTYAFVNCTSLVSVGNGAFRGCSALTSLGYTFSGCRALVSLAGDMFAGCAKVTTVDFLFEKCSALAGLPKQLFSDMVSLKGMGSTFRDCTSLIALPSGLLDGCVNLTSLTLTFSGCTSLAVLPGDLLKNNTLLTSAGSTFYGCTSLVNIPPALFASCSLITSFGATFQNTGVEEIPENLFSGNPLVTSYGQTFRGCKNLRSVPAGLFAASISATVFTNVFSECGALEVVGAGLLNTTAVTTVGYLFDGCASLRSDVNTIFNFASYPEIVTTTAIFRSCALLAGKGLAFMGKVPNVTAHYYAFYACAGLDDYDDLPGNWITNKL
;
A
#
# COMPACT_ATOMS: atom_id res chain seq x y z
N TYR A 1 42.73 -106.02 -48.12
CA TYR A 1 41.40 -106.49 -47.68
C TYR A 1 41.35 -106.50 -46.17
N MET A 2 40.48 -105.66 -45.60
CA MET A 2 39.58 -105.91 -44.46
C MET A 2 39.43 -104.73 -43.49
N TYR A 3 38.29 -104.05 -43.67
CA TYR A 3 37.38 -103.46 -42.69
C TYR A 3 37.94 -102.65 -41.52
N ALA A 4 37.85 -101.32 -41.67
CA ALA A 4 37.76 -100.39 -40.56
C ALA A 4 36.43 -100.59 -39.80
N THR A 5 36.52 -100.78 -38.49
CA THR A 5 35.42 -100.55 -37.55
C THR A 5 35.83 -99.39 -36.66
N GLU A 6 35.52 -98.17 -37.10
CA GLU A 6 35.51 -97.01 -36.19
C GLU A 6 34.34 -97.20 -35.22
N LYS A 7 34.66 -97.49 -33.95
CA LYS A 7 33.71 -97.29 -32.86
C LYS A 7 33.44 -95.78 -32.78
N ILE A 8 32.32 -95.34 -33.36
CA ILE A 8 31.76 -94.02 -33.07
C ILE A 8 31.28 -94.07 -31.61
N THR A 9 32.10 -93.56 -30.69
CA THR A 9 31.64 -93.25 -29.34
C THR A 9 30.64 -92.10 -29.45
N PRO A 10 29.37 -92.24 -28.99
CA PRO A 10 28.43 -91.14 -29.03
C PRO A 10 28.94 -90.03 -28.10
N ARG A 11 29.31 -88.88 -28.67
CA ARG A 11 29.63 -87.68 -27.88
C ARG A 11 28.35 -87.18 -27.23
N PHE A 12 28.36 -87.06 -25.91
CA PHE A 12 27.25 -86.46 -25.18
C PHE A 12 27.35 -84.94 -25.31
N VAL A 13 26.51 -84.39 -26.19
CA VAL A 13 26.47 -82.95 -26.51
C VAL A 13 25.38 -82.23 -25.70
N PRO A 14 25.52 -80.92 -25.44
CA PRO A 14 24.43 -80.12 -24.88
C PRO A 14 23.14 -80.23 -25.71
N LEU A 15 22.00 -80.38 -25.04
CA LEU A 15 20.66 -80.43 -25.64
C LEU A 15 19.78 -79.25 -25.21
N GLN A 16 20.08 -78.64 -24.05
CA GLN A 16 19.29 -77.53 -23.50
C GLN A 16 20.17 -76.60 -22.67
N VAL A 17 19.90 -75.29 -22.76
CA VAL A 17 20.40 -74.27 -21.84
C VAL A 17 19.24 -73.83 -20.95
N VAL A 18 19.35 -74.03 -19.65
CA VAL A 18 18.37 -73.58 -18.64
C VAL A 18 18.94 -72.39 -17.91
N LEU A 19 18.17 -71.32 -17.82
CA LEU A 19 18.56 -70.07 -17.16
C LEU A 19 17.74 -69.88 -15.89
N SER A 20 18.34 -69.31 -14.83
CA SER A 20 17.58 -68.96 -13.62
C SER A 20 16.55 -67.86 -13.86
N ARG A 21 16.76 -67.02 -14.89
CA ARG A 21 15.85 -65.97 -15.34
C ARG A 21 15.92 -65.80 -16.85
N TYR A 22 14.76 -65.51 -17.45
CA TYR A 22 14.61 -65.23 -18.89
C TYR A 22 14.25 -63.77 -19.17
N GLU A 23 13.91 -62.99 -18.14
CA GLU A 23 13.63 -61.56 -18.23
C GLU A 23 14.36 -60.83 -17.11
N LEU A 24 15.00 -59.71 -17.44
CA LEU A 24 15.68 -58.83 -16.49
C LEU A 24 15.19 -57.38 -16.67
N ASN A 25 14.71 -56.77 -15.59
CA ASN A 25 14.42 -55.34 -15.52
C ASN A 25 15.50 -54.66 -14.67
N LEU A 26 16.48 -54.06 -15.34
CA LEU A 26 17.66 -53.47 -14.69
C LEU A 26 17.54 -51.94 -14.67
N ALA A 27 18.04 -51.29 -13.62
CA ALA A 27 18.36 -49.86 -13.71
C ALA A 27 19.65 -49.67 -14.53
N PRO A 28 19.87 -48.47 -15.10
CA PRO A 28 21.21 -48.10 -15.57
C PRO A 28 22.26 -48.26 -14.46
N GLY A 29 23.30 -49.05 -14.72
CA GLY A 29 24.36 -49.39 -13.77
C GLY A 29 24.09 -50.61 -12.89
N ASP A 30 22.84 -51.09 -12.79
CA ASP A 30 22.53 -52.34 -12.07
C ASP A 30 23.15 -53.53 -12.80
N ALA A 31 23.58 -54.53 -12.01
CA ALA A 31 24.04 -55.80 -12.54
C ALA A 31 23.36 -56.96 -11.82
N GLU A 32 22.91 -57.96 -12.58
CA GLU A 32 22.26 -59.15 -12.06
C GLU A 32 22.95 -60.40 -12.62
N THR A 33 23.14 -61.40 -11.74
CA THR A 33 23.72 -62.68 -12.14
C THR A 33 22.61 -63.66 -12.52
N VAL A 34 22.70 -64.20 -13.72
CA VAL A 34 21.83 -65.27 -14.23
C VAL A 34 22.62 -66.56 -14.24
N THR A 35 22.13 -67.55 -13.49
CA THR A 35 22.73 -68.86 -13.40
C THR A 35 22.46 -69.66 -14.66
N VAL A 36 23.50 -70.27 -15.22
CA VAL A 36 23.42 -71.05 -16.47
C VAL A 36 23.61 -72.53 -16.18
N THR A 37 22.61 -73.35 -16.52
CA THR A 37 22.69 -74.82 -16.41
C THR A 37 22.61 -75.46 -17.79
N ILE A 38 23.67 -76.17 -18.18
CA ILE A 38 23.75 -76.92 -19.45
C ILE A 38 23.30 -78.37 -19.21
N LEU A 39 22.27 -78.80 -19.94
CA LEU A 39 21.71 -80.15 -19.85
C LEU A 39 21.92 -80.94 -21.16
N PRO A 40 22.10 -82.27 -21.07
CA PRO A 40 22.15 -83.07 -19.84
C PRO A 40 23.45 -82.85 -19.05
N GLU A 41 23.42 -83.07 -17.73
CA GLU A 41 24.55 -82.79 -16.84
C GLU A 41 25.82 -83.59 -17.18
N TYR A 42 25.71 -84.69 -17.91
CA TYR A 42 26.85 -85.48 -18.37
C TYR A 42 27.38 -85.06 -19.76
N ALA A 43 26.96 -83.90 -20.30
CA ALA A 43 27.54 -83.36 -21.53
C ALA A 43 29.06 -83.14 -21.37
N GLU A 44 29.84 -83.58 -22.36
CA GLU A 44 31.32 -83.57 -22.31
C GLU A 44 31.90 -82.15 -22.44
N ASP A 45 31.25 -81.30 -23.24
CA ASP A 45 31.60 -79.89 -23.40
C ASP A 45 30.42 -79.02 -22.95
N LYS A 46 30.58 -78.35 -21.80
CA LYS A 46 29.61 -77.41 -21.22
C LYS A 46 30.02 -75.95 -21.41
N THR A 47 31.04 -75.68 -22.23
CA THR A 47 31.46 -74.31 -22.50
C THR A 47 30.38 -73.59 -23.32
N PHE A 48 30.23 -72.30 -23.06
CA PHE A 48 29.29 -71.44 -23.75
C PHE A 48 29.86 -70.04 -23.92
N THR A 49 29.28 -69.30 -24.85
CA THR A 49 29.57 -67.89 -25.10
C THR A 49 28.34 -67.04 -24.79
N VAL A 50 28.55 -65.75 -24.54
CA VAL A 50 27.47 -64.79 -24.31
C VAL A 50 27.64 -63.61 -25.26
N THR A 51 26.54 -63.21 -25.91
CA THR A 51 26.48 -62.03 -26.77
C THR A 51 25.29 -61.16 -26.38
N THR A 52 25.41 -59.85 -26.55
CA THR A 52 24.29 -58.90 -26.36
C THR A 52 23.90 -58.31 -27.72
N SER A 53 22.61 -58.22 -28.00
CA SER A 53 22.10 -57.63 -29.24
C SER A 53 22.41 -56.13 -29.37
N ASP A 54 22.54 -55.43 -28.24
CA ASP A 54 22.95 -54.03 -28.17
C ASP A 54 23.74 -53.77 -26.88
N GLN A 55 25.06 -53.74 -27.00
CA GLN A 55 25.98 -53.50 -25.88
C GLN A 55 25.85 -52.09 -25.29
N THR A 56 25.20 -51.16 -25.99
CA THR A 56 24.92 -49.82 -25.45
C THR A 56 23.76 -49.83 -24.47
N ILE A 57 22.85 -50.81 -24.54
CA ILE A 57 21.71 -50.99 -23.63
C ILE A 57 22.12 -51.87 -22.45
N ALA A 58 22.75 -53.02 -22.69
CA ALA A 58 23.28 -53.86 -21.61
C ALA A 58 24.54 -54.60 -22.05
N THR A 59 25.46 -54.82 -21.11
CA THR A 59 26.61 -55.70 -21.33
C THR A 59 26.40 -57.02 -20.59
N ALA A 60 26.97 -58.09 -21.11
CA ALA A 60 26.94 -59.39 -20.44
C ALA A 60 28.34 -60.00 -20.49
N ARG A 61 28.79 -60.56 -19.37
CA ARG A 61 30.07 -61.28 -19.28
C ARG A 61 29.95 -62.52 -18.41
N ILE A 62 30.78 -63.51 -18.70
CA ILE A 62 30.83 -64.75 -17.92
C ILE A 62 31.65 -64.50 -16.65
N VAL A 63 31.08 -64.82 -15.49
CA VAL A 63 31.74 -64.71 -14.18
C VAL A 63 31.46 -66.01 -13.42
N ASN A 64 32.52 -66.77 -13.08
CA ASN A 64 32.43 -68.03 -12.33
C ASN A 64 31.48 -69.10 -12.93
N GLY A 65 31.34 -69.16 -14.25
CA GLY A 65 30.46 -70.13 -14.93
C GLY A 65 29.01 -69.66 -15.13
N ASP A 66 28.66 -68.48 -14.59
CA ASP A 66 27.36 -67.83 -14.77
C ASP A 66 27.49 -66.53 -15.58
N ILE A 67 26.37 -65.86 -15.88
CA ILE A 67 26.34 -64.61 -16.65
C ILE A 67 26.03 -63.45 -15.73
N LEU A 68 26.91 -62.45 -15.70
CA LEU A 68 26.63 -61.15 -15.11
C LEU A 68 26.16 -60.20 -16.21
N VAL A 69 24.89 -59.83 -16.17
CA VAL A 69 24.28 -58.84 -17.07
C VAL A 69 24.28 -57.49 -16.37
N THR A 70 24.81 -56.44 -17.01
CA THR A 70 24.85 -55.07 -16.49
C THR A 70 24.07 -54.15 -17.40
N GLY A 71 23.05 -53.46 -16.87
CA GLY A 71 22.31 -52.43 -17.58
C GLY A 71 23.17 -51.19 -17.82
N MET A 72 23.14 -50.64 -19.03
CA MET A 72 23.97 -49.50 -19.44
C MET A 72 23.11 -48.28 -19.78
N LYS A 73 22.18 -48.41 -20.73
CA LYS A 73 21.29 -47.33 -21.19
C LYS A 73 19.86 -47.84 -21.28
N ARG A 74 18.87 -46.98 -21.00
CA ARG A 74 17.44 -47.30 -21.17
C ARG A 74 17.16 -47.87 -22.57
N GLY A 75 16.34 -48.91 -22.59
CA GLY A 75 15.96 -49.61 -23.81
C GLY A 75 15.75 -51.09 -23.57
N THR A 76 15.51 -51.82 -24.65
CA THR A 76 15.37 -53.28 -24.65
C THR A 76 16.44 -53.89 -25.53
N CYS A 77 17.14 -54.89 -25.01
CA CYS A 77 18.04 -55.73 -25.77
C CYS A 77 17.86 -57.19 -25.35
N SER A 78 18.53 -58.10 -26.03
CA SER A 78 18.59 -59.50 -25.63
C SER A 78 20.03 -59.92 -25.35
N VAL A 79 20.20 -60.79 -24.37
CA VAL A 79 21.46 -61.46 -24.06
C VAL A 79 21.30 -62.94 -24.43
N THR A 80 22.08 -63.40 -25.40
CA THR A 80 22.02 -64.77 -25.91
C THR A 80 23.18 -65.59 -25.37
N VAL A 81 22.85 -66.73 -24.78
CA VAL A 81 23.79 -67.76 -24.32
C VAL A 81 23.84 -68.86 -25.35
N THR A 82 25.02 -69.21 -25.87
CA THR A 82 25.15 -70.22 -26.93
C THR A 82 26.27 -71.21 -26.61
N THR A 83 25.96 -72.50 -26.56
CA THR A 83 26.94 -73.59 -26.39
C THR A 83 27.75 -73.83 -27.67
N THR A 84 28.89 -74.52 -27.57
CA THR A 84 29.78 -74.81 -28.73
C THR A 84 29.09 -75.51 -29.89
N ASN A 85 28.05 -76.31 -29.61
CA ASN A 85 27.24 -77.02 -30.61
C ASN A 85 25.99 -76.26 -31.08
N GLY A 86 25.81 -74.99 -30.68
CA GLY A 86 24.77 -74.10 -31.19
C GLY A 86 23.43 -74.12 -30.43
N VAL A 87 23.33 -74.80 -29.29
CA VAL A 87 22.13 -74.72 -28.43
C VAL A 87 22.15 -73.38 -27.68
N SER A 88 21.03 -72.66 -27.70
CA SER A 88 20.97 -71.32 -27.13
C SER A 88 19.75 -71.07 -26.24
N ALA A 89 19.92 -70.15 -25.29
CA ALA A 89 18.83 -69.53 -24.54
C ALA A 89 18.99 -68.00 -24.57
N VAL A 90 17.87 -67.28 -24.53
CA VAL A 90 17.83 -65.82 -24.67
C VAL A 90 17.22 -65.22 -23.41
N ILE A 91 17.90 -64.20 -22.88
CA ILE A 91 17.42 -63.36 -21.80
C ILE A 91 16.93 -62.06 -22.43
N SER A 92 15.67 -61.71 -22.21
CA SER A 92 15.13 -60.38 -22.54
C SER A 92 15.57 -59.39 -21.47
N VAL A 93 16.35 -58.38 -21.84
CA VAL A 93 16.85 -57.36 -20.92
C VAL A 93 16.18 -56.04 -21.23
N LYS A 94 15.49 -55.48 -20.24
CA LYS A 94 14.92 -54.15 -20.29
C LYS A 94 15.61 -53.28 -19.25
N VAL A 95 16.28 -52.23 -19.71
CA VAL A 95 16.81 -51.20 -18.81
C VAL A 95 15.73 -50.14 -18.62
N VAL A 96 15.21 -50.03 -17.40
CA VAL A 96 13.98 -49.30 -17.06
C VAL A 96 14.26 -48.03 -16.24
N ALA A 97 13.28 -47.12 -16.23
CA ALA A 97 13.27 -45.98 -15.33
C ALA A 97 13.13 -46.43 -13.87
N VAL A 98 13.80 -45.70 -12.98
CA VAL A 98 13.86 -45.99 -11.55
C VAL A 98 13.62 -44.73 -10.73
N MET A 99 12.85 -44.88 -9.64
CA MET A 99 12.79 -43.90 -8.56
C MET A 99 13.24 -44.57 -7.26
N LYS A 100 14.31 -44.06 -6.66
CA LYS A 100 14.91 -44.58 -5.43
C LYS A 100 14.94 -43.50 -4.36
N PHE A 101 14.49 -43.84 -3.16
CA PHE A 101 14.40 -42.91 -2.02
C PHE A 101 14.39 -43.66 -0.69
N ILE A 102 14.69 -42.97 0.41
CA ILE A 102 14.53 -43.47 1.77
C ILE A 102 13.22 -42.93 2.33
N THR A 103 12.41 -43.79 2.93
CA THR A 103 11.20 -43.38 3.67
C THR A 103 11.15 -43.99 5.05
N ARG A 104 10.70 -43.22 6.05
CA ARG A 104 10.41 -43.72 7.39
C ARG A 104 8.95 -44.12 7.47
N ILE A 105 8.67 -45.35 7.87
CA ILE A 105 7.30 -45.86 7.95
C ILE A 105 6.66 -45.43 9.27
N ASP A 106 5.97 -44.29 9.27
CA ASP A 106 5.20 -43.82 10.43
C ASP A 106 3.84 -44.52 10.56
N SER A 107 3.30 -45.03 9.46
CA SER A 107 2.09 -45.86 9.43
C SER A 107 2.08 -46.76 8.20
N ALA A 108 1.80 -48.04 8.38
CA ALA A 108 1.63 -49.00 7.28
C ALA A 108 0.43 -48.68 6.37
N THR A 109 -0.54 -47.89 6.86
CA THR A 109 -1.71 -47.46 6.06
C THR A 109 -1.45 -46.19 5.26
N ARG A 110 -0.32 -45.50 5.49
CA ARG A 110 0.02 -44.29 4.74
C ARG A 110 0.73 -44.67 3.44
N PRO A 111 0.52 -43.90 2.37
CA PRO A 111 1.24 -44.13 1.14
C PRO A 111 2.73 -43.79 1.25
N ILE A 112 3.53 -44.35 0.36
CA ILE A 112 4.97 -44.11 0.27
C ILE A 112 5.38 -43.30 -0.97
N PHE A 113 4.57 -43.30 -2.03
CA PHE A 113 4.73 -42.45 -3.22
C PHE A 113 3.41 -42.34 -4.00
N PHE A 114 3.41 -41.59 -5.09
CA PHE A 114 2.28 -41.38 -6.01
C PHE A 114 2.67 -41.85 -7.42
N ALA A 115 1.79 -42.52 -8.16
CA ALA A 115 2.07 -42.97 -9.52
C ALA A 115 0.78 -43.10 -10.35
N HIS A 116 0.92 -43.29 -11.66
CA HIS A 116 -0.17 -43.73 -12.50
C HIS A 116 -0.51 -45.20 -12.24
N MET A 117 -1.81 -45.52 -12.26
CA MET A 117 -2.32 -46.85 -11.89
C MET A 117 -2.25 -47.87 -13.04
N ASP A 118 -2.09 -47.41 -14.28
CA ASP A 118 -1.93 -48.24 -15.48
C ASP A 118 -0.47 -48.66 -15.74
N GLU A 119 0.51 -48.08 -15.03
CA GLU A 119 1.91 -48.48 -15.15
C GLU A 119 2.21 -49.81 -14.44
N GLY A 120 2.87 -50.72 -15.17
CA GLY A 120 3.28 -52.03 -14.66
C GLY A 120 4.60 -52.00 -13.88
N PHE A 121 4.73 -51.18 -12.83
CA PHE A 121 5.96 -51.07 -12.03
C PHE A 121 6.09 -52.14 -10.92
N THR A 122 7.30 -52.29 -10.39
CA THR A 122 7.59 -53.10 -9.19
C THR A 122 8.22 -52.25 -8.10
N VAL A 123 8.11 -52.70 -6.84
CA VAL A 123 8.69 -52.04 -5.67
C VAL A 123 9.57 -53.03 -4.91
N ASP A 124 10.84 -52.68 -4.74
CA ASP A 124 11.78 -53.27 -3.80
C ASP A 124 11.81 -52.42 -2.53
N TYR A 125 11.58 -53.06 -1.38
CA TYR A 125 11.50 -52.42 -0.07
C TYR A 125 12.83 -52.45 0.69
N GLY A 126 13.94 -52.69 0.00
CA GLY A 126 15.30 -52.71 0.55
C GLY A 126 15.81 -54.11 0.90
N ASP A 127 15.07 -55.15 0.52
CA ASP A 127 15.47 -56.56 0.65
C ASP A 127 16.01 -57.14 -0.67
N GLY A 128 16.04 -56.34 -1.74
CA GLY A 128 16.54 -56.75 -3.06
C GLY A 128 15.51 -57.54 -3.87
N ILE A 129 14.25 -57.59 -3.44
CA ILE A 129 13.18 -58.33 -4.09
C ILE A 129 12.19 -57.35 -4.74
N ASP A 130 12.14 -57.35 -6.07
CA ASP A 130 11.11 -56.63 -6.83
C ASP A 130 9.75 -57.32 -6.68
N SER A 131 8.79 -56.63 -6.06
CA SER A 131 7.44 -57.17 -5.78
C SER A 131 6.32 -56.25 -6.29
N ARG A 132 5.08 -56.76 -6.27
CA ARG A 132 3.86 -55.96 -6.45
C ARG A 132 3.06 -55.87 -5.15
N ASP A 133 3.77 -55.84 -4.02
CA ASP A 133 3.20 -55.86 -2.68
C ASP A 133 2.68 -54.46 -2.27
N TYR A 134 1.76 -53.93 -3.08
CA TYR A 134 1.13 -52.64 -2.86
C TYR A 134 -0.31 -52.62 -3.37
N ARG A 135 -1.06 -51.61 -2.92
CA ARG A 135 -2.37 -51.23 -3.45
C ARG A 135 -2.41 -49.73 -3.68
N PHE A 136 -3.36 -49.27 -4.48
CA PHE A 136 -3.60 -47.84 -4.68
C PHE A 136 -4.66 -47.28 -3.72
N ASP A 137 -4.46 -46.04 -3.34
CA ASP A 137 -5.46 -45.10 -2.84
C ASP A 137 -5.73 -44.07 -3.95
N PRO A 138 -6.82 -44.21 -4.73
CA PRO A 138 -7.03 -43.44 -5.94
C PRO A 138 -7.20 -41.92 -5.68
N ALA A 139 -6.51 -41.11 -6.48
CA ALA A 139 -6.67 -39.65 -6.52
C ALA A 139 -7.41 -39.18 -7.78
N SER A 140 -7.43 -40.01 -8.82
CA SER A 140 -8.16 -39.82 -10.07
C SER A 140 -8.41 -41.19 -10.72
N GLU A 141 -9.03 -41.22 -11.90
CA GLU A 141 -9.21 -42.45 -12.68
C GLU A 141 -7.87 -43.07 -13.14
N ALA A 142 -6.82 -42.25 -13.30
CA ALA A 142 -5.54 -42.68 -13.86
C ALA A 142 -4.40 -42.71 -12.83
N SER A 143 -4.56 -42.09 -11.65
CA SER A 143 -3.46 -41.92 -10.70
C SER A 143 -3.89 -42.12 -9.25
N GLY A 144 -2.97 -42.60 -8.43
CA GLY A 144 -3.23 -42.85 -7.02
C GLY A 144 -1.96 -42.89 -6.18
N TRP A 145 -2.16 -42.82 -4.87
CA TRP A 145 -1.08 -42.99 -3.90
C TRP A 145 -0.85 -44.49 -3.62
N VAL A 146 0.41 -44.90 -3.57
CA VAL A 146 0.82 -46.29 -3.42
C VAL A 146 1.02 -46.62 -1.95
N ILE A 147 0.21 -47.56 -1.44
CA ILE A 147 0.24 -48.04 -0.06
C ILE A 147 0.81 -49.47 -0.04
N PRO A 148 1.84 -49.77 0.76
CA PRO A 148 2.37 -51.13 0.86
C PRO A 148 1.34 -52.11 1.44
N THR A 149 1.33 -53.34 0.93
CA THR A 149 0.50 -54.44 1.48
C THR A 149 1.32 -55.45 2.27
N ARG A 150 2.66 -55.43 2.15
CA ARG A 150 3.57 -56.22 2.99
C ARG A 150 3.79 -55.59 4.37
N GLU A 151 4.20 -56.40 5.34
CA GLU A 151 4.50 -55.94 6.70
C GLU A 151 5.78 -55.08 6.74
N LEU A 152 5.65 -53.86 7.26
CA LEU A 152 6.75 -52.93 7.48
C LEU A 152 6.74 -52.45 8.95
N VAL A 153 7.93 -52.30 9.54
CA VAL A 153 8.10 -51.92 10.94
C VAL A 153 7.89 -50.42 11.11
N GLN A 154 6.94 -50.04 11.97
CA GLN A 154 6.68 -48.65 12.29
C GLN A 154 7.92 -47.97 12.91
N GLY A 155 8.24 -46.76 12.48
CA GLY A 155 9.42 -45.99 12.90
C GLY A 155 10.72 -46.36 12.17
N LYS A 156 10.75 -47.44 11.38
CA LYS A 156 11.94 -47.87 10.65
C LYS A 156 12.04 -47.18 9.29
N GLU A 157 13.28 -46.90 8.87
CA GLU A 157 13.60 -46.41 7.53
C GLU A 157 13.84 -47.56 6.55
N TYR A 158 13.34 -47.39 5.35
CA TYR A 158 13.48 -48.34 4.25
C TYR A 158 13.98 -47.62 3.00
N THR A 159 14.92 -48.24 2.29
CA THR A 159 15.32 -47.80 0.95
C THR A 159 14.34 -48.42 -0.05
N ILE A 160 13.51 -47.58 -0.65
CA ILE A 160 12.51 -47.99 -1.64
C ILE A 160 13.12 -47.79 -3.03
N THR A 161 13.03 -48.83 -3.87
CA THR A 161 13.38 -48.76 -5.30
C THR A 161 12.15 -49.12 -6.12
N VAL A 162 11.62 -48.17 -6.88
CA VAL A 162 10.50 -48.37 -7.80
C VAL A 162 11.04 -48.49 -9.21
N LYS A 163 10.81 -49.63 -9.87
CA LYS A 163 11.33 -49.91 -11.23
C LYS A 163 10.21 -49.93 -12.26
N ASN A 164 10.51 -49.52 -13.48
CA ASN A 164 9.60 -49.51 -14.63
C ASN A 164 8.45 -48.50 -14.46
N THR A 165 8.77 -47.27 -14.04
CA THR A 165 7.82 -46.16 -13.90
C THR A 165 8.40 -44.83 -14.40
N GLU A 166 7.59 -44.08 -15.16
CA GLU A 166 7.92 -42.73 -15.64
C GLU A 166 7.12 -41.65 -14.91
N THR A 167 6.05 -42.04 -14.19
CA THR A 167 5.13 -41.13 -13.50
C THR A 167 5.29 -41.13 -11.98
N ALA A 168 5.99 -42.11 -11.39
CA ALA A 168 6.16 -42.16 -9.95
C ALA A 168 6.83 -40.89 -9.42
N CYS A 169 6.25 -40.31 -8.38
CA CYS A 169 6.72 -39.10 -7.74
C CYS A 169 6.31 -39.07 -6.26
N LEU A 170 6.76 -38.07 -5.51
CA LEU A 170 6.62 -37.97 -4.06
C LEU A 170 5.56 -36.96 -3.61
N ARG A 171 4.68 -36.52 -4.51
CA ARG A 171 3.68 -35.50 -4.18
C ARG A 171 2.68 -35.98 -3.13
N SER A 172 2.37 -35.09 -2.20
CA SER A 172 1.30 -35.29 -1.22
C SER A 172 -0.05 -34.72 -1.68
N ARG A 173 -0.09 -34.02 -2.82
CA ARG A 173 -1.31 -33.40 -3.36
C ARG A 173 -1.37 -33.46 -4.88
N LEU A 174 -2.59 -33.65 -5.41
CA LEU A 174 -2.92 -33.48 -6.83
C LEU A 174 -4.26 -32.73 -6.92
N SER A 175 -4.27 -31.53 -7.50
CA SER A 175 -5.48 -30.70 -7.61
C SER A 175 -6.20 -30.57 -6.24
N ASN A 176 -7.43 -31.06 -6.10
CA ASN A 176 -8.21 -30.99 -4.85
C ASN A 176 -8.01 -32.20 -3.92
N TYR A 177 -7.18 -33.18 -4.30
CA TYR A 177 -6.92 -34.39 -3.52
C TYR A 177 -5.60 -34.26 -2.78
N SER A 178 -5.57 -34.63 -1.50
CA SER A 178 -4.36 -34.64 -0.67
C SER A 178 -4.26 -35.94 0.13
N SER A 179 -3.05 -36.46 0.28
CA SER A 179 -2.74 -37.60 1.16
C SER A 179 -1.49 -37.32 1.96
N LYS A 180 -1.41 -37.90 3.17
CA LYS A 180 -0.23 -37.78 4.03
C LYS A 180 0.70 -38.97 3.77
N LEU A 181 1.81 -38.72 3.08
CA LEU A 181 2.84 -39.73 2.86
C LEU A 181 3.52 -40.12 4.18
N ASN A 182 4.05 -41.34 4.21
CA ASN A 182 5.15 -41.67 5.10
C ASN A 182 6.33 -40.72 4.79
N PRO A 183 7.00 -40.13 5.80
CA PRO A 183 8.06 -39.16 5.57
C PRO A 183 9.13 -39.73 4.62
N VAL A 184 9.34 -39.06 3.49
CA VAL A 184 10.50 -39.31 2.64
C VAL A 184 11.68 -38.65 3.33
N VAL A 185 12.73 -39.39 3.66
CA VAL A 185 13.91 -38.85 4.37
C VAL A 185 14.93 -38.32 3.37
N GLU A 186 15.24 -39.10 2.33
CA GLU A 186 16.26 -38.77 1.33
C GLU A 186 15.81 -39.19 -0.08
N LEU A 187 15.96 -38.31 -1.07
CA LEU A 187 15.83 -38.68 -2.48
C LEU A 187 17.18 -39.19 -3.01
N ILE A 188 17.23 -40.43 -3.49
CA ILE A 188 18.48 -41.09 -3.91
C ILE A 188 18.71 -40.93 -5.42
N SER A 189 17.73 -41.28 -6.24
CA SER A 189 17.85 -41.24 -7.70
C SER A 189 16.48 -41.25 -8.36
N VAL A 190 16.32 -40.46 -9.41
CA VAL A 190 15.18 -40.49 -10.32
C VAL A 190 15.75 -40.52 -11.72
N THR A 191 15.38 -41.56 -12.46
CA THR A 191 15.76 -41.74 -13.85
C THR A 191 14.51 -41.89 -14.70
N GLY A 192 14.65 -41.71 -16.01
CA GLY A 192 13.60 -41.99 -16.98
C GLY A 192 13.65 -41.07 -18.19
N GLU A 193 12.76 -41.34 -19.15
CA GLU A 193 12.53 -40.48 -20.31
C GLU A 193 11.46 -39.39 -20.02
N ARG A 194 11.23 -39.10 -18.72
CA ARG A 194 10.26 -38.14 -18.19
C ARG A 194 10.33 -36.79 -18.92
N GLY A 195 9.17 -36.27 -19.33
CA GLY A 195 9.09 -34.94 -19.95
C GLY A 195 9.16 -33.78 -18.95
N HIS A 196 8.79 -34.02 -17.69
CA HIS A 196 8.79 -33.00 -16.63
C HIS A 196 8.94 -33.59 -15.23
N LEU A 197 9.33 -32.74 -14.27
CA LEU A 197 9.30 -32.99 -12.82
C LEU A 197 8.32 -32.05 -12.10
N SER A 198 7.36 -31.48 -12.82
CA SER A 198 6.42 -30.52 -12.24
C SER A 198 5.65 -31.13 -11.07
N GLY A 199 5.76 -30.54 -9.89
CA GLY A 199 5.14 -31.04 -8.66
C GLY A 199 5.67 -32.41 -8.21
N PHE A 200 6.91 -32.78 -8.52
CA PHE A 200 7.45 -34.11 -8.21
C PHE A 200 7.40 -34.42 -6.71
N ALA A 201 7.86 -33.51 -5.85
CA ALA A 201 7.86 -33.64 -4.39
C ALA A 201 7.02 -32.52 -3.73
N LEU A 202 5.94 -32.08 -4.40
CA LEU A 202 5.03 -31.08 -3.88
C LEU A 202 4.44 -31.50 -2.51
N ASP A 203 4.55 -30.62 -1.52
CA ASP A 203 4.08 -30.79 -0.14
C ASP A 203 4.73 -31.98 0.60
N THR A 204 5.93 -32.40 0.18
CA THR A 204 6.71 -33.47 0.83
C THR A 204 7.46 -32.95 2.04
N THR A 205 6.70 -32.56 3.07
CA THR A 205 7.24 -31.91 4.28
C THR A 205 8.33 -32.70 5.02
N GLY A 206 8.38 -34.03 4.85
CA GLY A 206 9.39 -34.90 5.46
C GLY A 206 10.75 -34.91 4.75
N LEU A 207 10.85 -34.47 3.48
CA LEU A 207 12.08 -34.58 2.68
C LEU A 207 13.21 -33.78 3.31
N MET A 208 14.26 -34.46 3.78
CA MET A 208 15.38 -33.83 4.51
C MET A 208 16.59 -33.57 3.62
N ALA A 209 16.85 -34.45 2.65
CA ALA A 209 18.03 -34.40 1.79
C ALA A 209 17.78 -34.89 0.36
N ILE A 210 18.59 -34.41 -0.57
CA ILE A 210 18.65 -34.88 -1.96
C ILE A 210 20.09 -35.35 -2.19
N ARG A 211 20.26 -36.59 -2.64
CA ARG A 211 21.58 -37.15 -2.91
C ARG A 211 22.22 -36.47 -4.13
N PRO A 212 23.52 -36.16 -4.11
CA PRO A 212 24.22 -35.71 -5.30
C PRO A 212 24.06 -36.71 -6.45
N GLY A 213 23.77 -36.21 -7.65
CA GLY A 213 23.51 -37.04 -8.83
C GLY A 213 22.10 -37.63 -8.90
N ALA A 214 21.18 -37.28 -7.99
CA ALA A 214 19.82 -37.83 -7.99
C ALA A 214 19.06 -37.61 -9.31
N PHE A 215 19.43 -36.60 -10.12
CA PHE A 215 18.79 -36.26 -11.41
C PHE A 215 19.73 -36.34 -12.61
N ASP A 216 20.84 -37.10 -12.53
CA ASP A 216 21.84 -37.14 -13.61
C ASP A 216 21.35 -37.82 -14.90
N ASP A 217 20.31 -38.66 -14.82
CA ASP A 217 19.77 -39.44 -15.95
C ASP A 217 18.29 -39.10 -16.25
N LEU A 218 18.07 -37.83 -16.62
CA LEU A 218 16.76 -37.28 -17.00
C LEU A 218 16.87 -36.39 -18.27
N PRO A 219 17.18 -36.98 -19.44
CA PRO A 219 17.58 -36.23 -20.64
C PRO A 219 16.47 -35.34 -21.25
N ASN A 220 15.20 -35.65 -21.00
CA ASN A 220 14.05 -34.99 -21.65
C ASN A 220 13.30 -34.01 -20.75
N VAL A 221 13.69 -33.89 -19.48
CA VAL A 221 13.00 -33.00 -18.54
C VAL A 221 13.26 -31.56 -18.96
N ASN A 222 12.17 -30.82 -19.19
CA ASN A 222 12.22 -29.39 -19.52
C ASN A 222 11.45 -28.50 -18.54
N ASN A 223 10.78 -29.07 -17.53
CA ASN A 223 9.95 -28.33 -16.59
C ASN A 223 10.11 -28.88 -15.16
N CYS A 224 10.48 -28.00 -14.22
CA CYS A 224 10.67 -28.29 -12.79
C CYS A 224 9.78 -27.42 -11.90
N LYS A 225 8.65 -26.93 -12.43
CA LYS A 225 7.67 -26.14 -11.69
C LYS A 225 7.21 -26.84 -10.42
N ASN A 226 7.25 -26.17 -9.28
CA ASN A 226 6.84 -26.69 -7.98
C ASN A 226 7.50 -28.02 -7.56
N ILE A 227 8.71 -28.32 -8.06
CA ILE A 227 9.36 -29.63 -7.85
C ILE A 227 9.54 -29.99 -6.38
N PHE A 228 9.92 -29.06 -5.51
CA PHE A 228 10.16 -29.24 -4.07
C PHE A 228 9.37 -28.24 -3.21
N THR A 229 8.26 -27.71 -3.71
CA THR A 229 7.42 -26.78 -2.95
C THR A 229 6.95 -27.39 -1.63
N ASN A 230 7.08 -26.62 -0.54
CA ASN A 230 6.78 -26.97 0.83
C ASN A 230 7.51 -28.23 1.34
N CYS A 231 8.68 -28.56 0.79
CA CYS A 231 9.62 -29.49 1.41
C CYS A 231 10.28 -28.82 2.63
N SER A 232 9.49 -28.59 3.67
CA SER A 232 9.85 -27.72 4.81
C SER A 232 10.98 -28.26 5.69
N SER A 233 11.29 -29.56 5.61
CA SER A 233 12.43 -30.19 6.30
C SER A 233 13.71 -30.25 5.47
N LEU A 234 13.71 -29.79 4.21
CA LEU A 234 14.87 -29.87 3.32
C LEU A 234 15.98 -28.93 3.83
N THR A 235 17.15 -29.51 4.12
CA THR A 235 18.26 -28.77 4.77
C THR A 235 19.32 -28.26 3.82
N GLY A 236 19.46 -28.86 2.63
CA GLY A 236 20.46 -28.50 1.64
C GLY A 236 20.11 -28.97 0.24
N ILE A 237 20.78 -28.39 -0.75
CA ILE A 237 20.58 -28.68 -2.18
C ILE A 237 21.95 -29.02 -2.80
N PRO A 238 22.09 -30.13 -3.54
CA PRO A 238 23.30 -30.40 -4.30
C PRO A 238 23.54 -29.33 -5.39
N ALA A 239 24.76 -28.78 -5.48
CA ALA A 239 25.08 -27.72 -6.44
C ALA A 239 24.85 -28.13 -7.91
N SER A 240 25.04 -29.41 -8.24
CA SER A 240 24.91 -29.94 -9.60
C SER A 240 23.51 -30.46 -9.95
N LEU A 241 22.50 -30.25 -9.10
CA LEU A 241 21.18 -30.89 -9.18
C LEU A 241 20.51 -30.76 -10.56
N PHE A 242 20.66 -29.62 -11.24
CA PHE A 242 20.06 -29.36 -12.54
C PHE A 242 21.07 -29.35 -13.72
N SER A 243 22.35 -29.65 -13.46
CA SER A 243 23.45 -29.44 -14.42
C SER A 243 23.39 -30.30 -15.70
N ARG A 244 22.60 -31.38 -15.69
CA ARG A 244 22.43 -32.31 -16.82
C ARG A 244 21.13 -32.12 -17.59
N MET A 245 20.31 -31.14 -17.21
CA MET A 245 19.00 -30.86 -17.80
C MET A 245 18.93 -29.45 -18.38
N LYS A 246 18.01 -29.26 -19.33
CA LYS A 246 17.69 -27.96 -19.92
C LYS A 246 16.26 -27.59 -19.53
N ILE A 247 16.11 -26.75 -18.52
CA ILE A 247 14.82 -26.46 -17.91
C ILE A 247 14.32 -25.09 -18.35
N ALA A 248 13.07 -25.01 -18.78
CA ALA A 248 12.38 -23.78 -19.14
C ALA A 248 11.66 -23.10 -17.96
N ASP A 249 11.13 -23.87 -17.02
CA ASP A 249 10.28 -23.36 -15.92
C ASP A 249 10.72 -23.93 -14.56
N PHE A 250 11.16 -23.04 -13.67
CA PHE A 250 11.53 -23.29 -12.27
C PHE A 250 10.59 -22.60 -11.28
N SER A 251 9.41 -22.13 -11.73
CA SER A 251 8.47 -21.42 -10.86
C SER A 251 8.13 -22.26 -9.63
N ASP A 252 8.19 -21.62 -8.45
CA ASP A 252 7.95 -22.21 -7.13
C ASP A 252 8.85 -23.42 -6.76
N ALA A 253 9.97 -23.68 -7.47
CA ALA A 253 10.71 -24.94 -7.34
C ALA A 253 11.09 -25.33 -5.90
N PHE A 254 11.49 -24.38 -5.06
CA PHE A 254 11.85 -24.58 -3.64
C PHE A 254 11.02 -23.69 -2.71
N ARG A 255 9.86 -23.22 -3.15
CA ARG A 255 8.99 -22.35 -2.34
C ARG A 255 8.63 -23.04 -1.02
N GLY A 256 8.78 -22.35 0.10
CA GLY A 256 8.38 -22.86 1.42
C GLY A 256 9.32 -23.93 2.01
N CYS A 257 10.54 -24.07 1.50
CA CYS A 257 11.59 -24.89 2.11
C CYS A 257 12.16 -24.18 3.36
N THR A 258 11.38 -24.16 4.45
CA THR A 258 11.67 -23.33 5.64
C THR A 258 12.92 -23.75 6.43
N SER A 259 13.40 -24.99 6.29
CA SER A 259 14.64 -25.46 6.93
C SER A 259 15.90 -25.25 6.09
N LEU A 260 15.76 -24.78 4.85
CA LEU A 260 16.90 -24.53 3.96
C LEU A 260 17.65 -23.29 4.46
N THR A 261 18.93 -23.43 4.78
CA THR A 261 19.75 -22.33 5.33
C THR A 261 20.68 -21.69 4.30
N GLU A 262 21.04 -22.41 3.25
CA GLU A 262 21.91 -21.94 2.18
C GLU A 262 21.47 -22.43 0.80
N VAL A 263 21.68 -21.60 -0.22
CA VAL A 263 21.61 -22.02 -1.63
C VAL A 263 23.03 -22.10 -2.18
N PRO A 264 23.45 -23.24 -2.78
CA PRO A 264 24.80 -23.38 -3.32
C PRO A 264 25.05 -22.46 -4.51
N SER A 265 26.31 -22.09 -4.72
CA SER A 265 26.75 -21.31 -5.88
C SER A 265 26.41 -22.03 -7.19
N GLY A 266 25.90 -21.28 -8.17
CA GLY A 266 25.66 -21.79 -9.51
C GLY A 266 24.56 -22.85 -9.65
N LEU A 267 23.64 -22.98 -8.69
CA LEU A 267 22.57 -23.99 -8.74
C LEU A 267 21.77 -23.98 -10.06
N PHE A 268 21.53 -22.79 -10.63
CA PHE A 268 20.84 -22.61 -11.90
C PHE A 268 21.76 -22.08 -13.01
N ALA A 269 23.09 -22.13 -12.83
CA ALA A 269 24.01 -21.60 -13.82
C ALA A 269 23.91 -22.37 -15.15
N ASN A 270 24.08 -21.65 -16.25
CA ASN A 270 24.07 -22.16 -17.63
C ASN A 270 22.76 -22.86 -18.00
N GLN A 271 21.62 -22.27 -17.62
CA GLN A 271 20.28 -22.66 -18.07
C GLN A 271 19.78 -21.67 -19.14
N PRO A 272 20.26 -21.77 -20.39
CA PRO A 272 19.93 -20.78 -21.44
C PRO A 272 18.45 -20.81 -21.85
N ASP A 273 17.76 -21.92 -21.60
CA ASP A 273 16.35 -22.11 -21.96
C ASP A 273 15.40 -21.71 -20.82
N ALA A 274 15.91 -21.40 -19.62
CA ALA A 274 15.10 -21.02 -18.47
C ALA A 274 14.43 -19.66 -18.67
N ILE A 275 13.12 -19.60 -18.51
CA ILE A 275 12.28 -18.42 -18.72
C ILE A 275 11.74 -17.89 -17.38
N ASP A 276 11.29 -18.77 -16.49
CA ASP A 276 10.55 -18.40 -15.28
C ASP A 276 11.20 -18.97 -14.00
N PHE A 277 11.58 -18.07 -13.09
CA PHE A 277 12.10 -18.33 -11.74
C PHE A 277 11.20 -17.70 -10.66
N SER A 278 9.94 -17.40 -10.99
CA SER A 278 9.03 -16.76 -10.05
C SER A 278 8.80 -17.61 -8.81
N SER A 279 8.83 -16.97 -7.64
CA SER A 279 8.65 -17.62 -6.34
C SER A 279 9.62 -18.79 -6.04
N VAL A 280 10.73 -18.92 -6.77
CA VAL A 280 11.61 -20.11 -6.72
C VAL A 280 12.06 -20.48 -5.30
N PHE A 281 12.33 -19.50 -4.44
CA PHE A 281 12.63 -19.68 -3.00
C PHE A 281 11.68 -18.87 -2.10
N ALA A 282 10.49 -18.50 -2.57
CA ALA A 282 9.55 -17.72 -1.76
C ALA A 282 9.22 -18.45 -0.45
N GLY A 283 9.21 -17.75 0.68
CA GLY A 283 8.87 -18.31 1.99
C GLY A 283 9.91 -19.26 2.57
N CYS A 284 11.14 -19.32 2.03
CA CYS A 284 12.26 -20.02 2.66
C CYS A 284 12.75 -19.22 3.88
N THR A 285 11.98 -19.24 4.96
CA THR A 285 12.17 -18.36 6.12
C THR A 285 13.46 -18.62 6.89
N GLY A 286 14.03 -19.83 6.80
CA GLY A 286 15.33 -20.20 7.36
C GLY A 286 16.53 -19.87 6.49
N LEU A 287 16.35 -19.36 5.27
CA LEU A 287 17.45 -19.10 4.33
C LEU A 287 18.29 -17.92 4.83
N ILE A 288 19.59 -18.15 5.05
CA ILE A 288 20.55 -17.16 5.57
C ILE A 288 21.43 -16.60 4.45
N SER A 289 21.86 -17.45 3.50
CA SER A 289 22.81 -17.06 2.45
C SER A 289 22.50 -17.66 1.08
N ILE A 290 22.73 -16.87 0.05
CA ILE A 290 22.68 -17.30 -1.36
C ILE A 290 24.11 -17.32 -1.91
N GLY A 291 24.50 -18.41 -2.57
CA GLY A 291 25.81 -18.55 -3.23
C GLY A 291 26.00 -17.63 -4.43
N ASN A 292 27.24 -17.59 -4.93
CA ASN A 292 27.62 -16.75 -6.07
C ASN A 292 27.04 -17.30 -7.38
N ASN A 293 26.87 -16.43 -8.38
CA ASN A 293 26.54 -16.84 -9.75
C ASN A 293 25.28 -17.73 -9.86
N LEU A 294 24.31 -17.54 -8.97
CA LEU A 294 23.16 -18.44 -8.83
C LEU A 294 22.39 -18.65 -10.15
N PHE A 295 22.13 -17.57 -10.89
CA PHE A 295 21.43 -17.57 -12.19
C PHE A 295 22.37 -17.24 -13.36
N HIS A 296 23.66 -17.51 -13.20
CA HIS A 296 24.66 -17.12 -14.19
C HIS A 296 24.36 -17.67 -15.58
N SER A 297 24.39 -16.81 -16.60
CA SER A 297 24.13 -17.17 -18.01
C SER A 297 22.74 -17.78 -18.28
N CYS A 298 21.73 -17.44 -17.47
CA CYS A 298 20.31 -17.69 -17.78
C CYS A 298 19.78 -16.63 -18.76
N VAL A 299 20.26 -16.68 -20.00
CA VAL A 299 20.06 -15.60 -21.00
C VAL A 299 18.60 -15.36 -21.40
N SER A 300 17.74 -16.37 -21.33
CA SER A 300 16.31 -16.28 -21.66
C SER A 300 15.41 -16.01 -20.46
N ALA A 301 15.98 -15.87 -19.25
CA ALA A 301 15.20 -15.71 -18.04
C ALA A 301 14.50 -14.34 -18.04
N VAL A 302 13.17 -14.34 -17.99
CA VAL A 302 12.35 -13.13 -18.03
C VAL A 302 11.82 -12.78 -16.63
N ASN A 303 11.39 -13.78 -15.87
CA ASN A 303 10.60 -13.58 -14.66
C ASN A 303 11.31 -14.05 -13.38
N PHE A 304 11.64 -13.11 -12.50
CA PHE A 304 12.18 -13.35 -11.16
C PHE A 304 11.24 -12.86 -10.05
N SER A 305 9.97 -12.60 -10.37
CA SER A 305 9.01 -12.04 -9.41
C SER A 305 8.88 -12.96 -8.19
N TYR A 306 8.92 -12.41 -6.99
CA TYR A 306 8.85 -13.14 -5.72
C TYR A 306 9.96 -14.18 -5.46
N ALA A 307 11.05 -14.20 -6.26
CA ALA A 307 12.07 -15.25 -6.19
C ALA A 307 12.57 -15.59 -4.77
N PHE A 308 12.72 -14.59 -3.89
CA PHE A 308 13.11 -14.70 -2.48
C PHE A 308 12.13 -13.97 -1.55
N ASP A 309 10.86 -13.83 -1.95
CA ASP A 309 9.84 -13.15 -1.14
C ASP A 309 9.66 -13.85 0.21
N GLY A 310 9.76 -13.11 1.30
CA GLY A 310 9.58 -13.65 2.65
C GLY A 310 10.75 -14.50 3.17
N CYS A 311 11.92 -14.49 2.53
CA CYS A 311 13.16 -15.07 3.07
C CYS A 311 13.68 -14.23 4.26
N SER A 312 12.97 -14.29 5.39
CA SER A 312 13.13 -13.35 6.49
C SER A 312 14.50 -13.36 7.17
N MET A 313 15.22 -14.50 7.11
CA MET A 313 16.55 -14.65 7.67
C MET A 313 17.68 -14.30 6.69
N LEU A 314 17.36 -14.01 5.42
CA LEU A 314 18.36 -13.78 4.38
C LEU A 314 19.20 -12.56 4.72
N ALA A 315 20.48 -12.78 4.94
CA ALA A 315 21.43 -11.75 5.33
C ALA A 315 22.51 -11.52 4.27
N ASN A 316 22.89 -12.57 3.52
CA ASN A 316 24.00 -12.53 2.58
C ASN A 316 23.55 -12.96 1.18
N ILE A 317 23.88 -12.13 0.18
CA ILE A 317 23.66 -12.46 -1.23
C ILE A 317 25.03 -12.52 -1.90
N GLY A 318 25.32 -13.62 -2.59
CA GLY A 318 26.54 -13.80 -3.36
C GLY A 318 26.66 -12.82 -4.53
N THR A 319 27.90 -12.61 -4.99
CA THR A 319 28.20 -11.76 -6.14
C THR A 319 27.76 -12.41 -7.44
N GLY A 320 27.48 -11.59 -8.46
CA GLY A 320 27.11 -12.05 -9.80
C GLY A 320 25.80 -12.85 -9.87
N ILE A 321 24.88 -12.67 -8.92
CA ILE A 321 23.63 -13.46 -8.82
C ILE A 321 22.82 -13.50 -10.13
N PHE A 322 22.77 -12.39 -10.89
CA PHE A 322 22.07 -12.29 -12.19
C PHE A 322 23.02 -11.99 -13.38
N THR A 323 24.32 -12.30 -13.26
CA THR A 323 25.28 -12.09 -14.35
C THR A 323 24.88 -12.89 -15.60
N GLY A 324 24.84 -12.24 -16.76
CA GLY A 324 24.40 -12.85 -18.02
C GLY A 324 22.88 -13.05 -18.19
N CYS A 325 22.03 -12.53 -17.29
CA CYS A 325 20.57 -12.56 -17.45
C CYS A 325 20.04 -11.46 -18.40
N GLY A 326 20.49 -11.50 -19.65
CA GLY A 326 20.24 -10.43 -20.63
C GLY A 326 18.79 -10.23 -21.10
N SER A 327 17.85 -11.08 -20.68
CA SER A 327 16.41 -10.95 -20.97
C SER A 327 15.55 -10.70 -19.73
N ALA A 328 16.16 -10.50 -18.56
CA ALA A 328 15.44 -10.33 -17.30
C ALA A 328 14.60 -9.06 -17.33
N GLY A 329 13.28 -9.23 -17.14
CA GLY A 329 12.25 -8.21 -17.36
C GLY A 329 11.34 -7.93 -16.15
N THR A 330 11.33 -8.76 -15.11
CA THR A 330 10.57 -8.46 -13.89
C THR A 330 11.21 -9.04 -12.64
N PHE A 331 11.32 -8.19 -11.63
CA PHE A 331 11.83 -8.45 -10.28
C PHE A 331 10.83 -8.03 -9.21
N SER A 332 9.53 -8.03 -9.57
CA SER A 332 8.49 -7.56 -8.66
C SER A 332 8.50 -8.41 -7.38
N TYR A 333 8.73 -7.75 -6.24
CA TYR A 333 8.78 -8.34 -4.90
C TYR A 333 9.85 -9.43 -4.71
N SER A 334 10.89 -9.50 -5.57
CA SER A 334 11.88 -10.58 -5.53
C SER A 334 12.59 -10.74 -4.20
N PHE A 335 12.81 -9.66 -3.43
CA PHE A 335 13.42 -9.69 -2.11
C PHE A 335 12.53 -9.06 -1.04
N ARG A 336 11.21 -8.99 -1.28
CA ARG A 336 10.28 -8.42 -0.30
C ARG A 336 10.38 -9.19 1.02
N ALA A 337 10.36 -8.47 2.13
CA ALA A 337 10.42 -8.99 3.48
C ALA A 337 11.67 -9.85 3.81
N CYS A 338 12.78 -9.63 3.10
CA CYS A 338 14.11 -10.09 3.51
C CYS A 338 14.63 -9.24 4.68
N LYS A 339 14.03 -9.42 5.86
CA LYS A 339 14.14 -8.50 7.00
C LYS A 339 15.54 -8.37 7.58
N ASN A 340 16.42 -9.36 7.39
CA ASN A 340 17.81 -9.39 7.86
C ASN A 340 18.84 -8.91 6.81
N LEU A 341 18.40 -8.49 5.62
CA LEU A 341 19.30 -8.09 4.55
C LEU A 341 19.94 -6.73 4.89
N LEU A 342 21.24 -6.75 5.19
CA LEU A 342 21.98 -5.56 5.64
C LEU A 342 22.61 -4.77 4.48
N VAL A 343 23.16 -5.47 3.49
CA VAL A 343 23.90 -4.89 2.35
C VAL A 343 23.47 -5.58 1.06
N LEU A 344 23.41 -4.81 -0.02
CA LEU A 344 23.19 -5.32 -1.38
C LEU A 344 24.52 -5.45 -2.14
N PRO A 345 24.76 -6.55 -2.87
CA PRO A 345 25.86 -6.63 -3.83
C PRO A 345 25.74 -5.53 -4.88
N ALA A 346 26.83 -4.80 -5.12
CA ALA A 346 26.85 -3.67 -6.04
C ALA A 346 26.68 -4.07 -7.51
N ASP A 347 27.00 -5.32 -7.84
CA ASP A 347 26.98 -5.93 -9.17
C ASP A 347 25.69 -6.71 -9.46
N MET A 348 24.75 -6.79 -8.51
CA MET A 348 23.56 -7.65 -8.60
C MET A 348 22.78 -7.49 -9.92
N PHE A 349 22.62 -6.26 -10.43
CA PHE A 349 21.88 -5.98 -11.67
C PHE A 349 22.78 -5.51 -12.83
N ALA A 350 24.09 -5.74 -12.78
CA ALA A 350 25.04 -5.21 -13.78
C ALA A 350 24.72 -5.63 -15.23
N ASP A 351 24.20 -6.85 -15.45
CA ASP A 351 23.84 -7.37 -16.77
C ASP A 351 22.32 -7.48 -16.99
N VAL A 352 21.52 -6.82 -16.14
CA VAL A 352 20.06 -6.88 -16.18
C VAL A 352 19.54 -5.65 -16.93
N PRO A 353 18.93 -5.80 -18.12
CA PRO A 353 18.42 -4.65 -18.87
C PRO A 353 17.24 -3.97 -18.19
N GLY A 354 16.41 -4.67 -17.41
CA GLY A 354 15.45 -4.03 -16.49
C GLY A 354 14.03 -4.59 -16.53
N GLY A 355 13.05 -3.72 -16.79
CA GLY A 355 11.60 -3.96 -16.63
C GLY A 355 11.03 -3.53 -15.27
N ALA A 356 10.25 -4.38 -14.60
CA ALA A 356 9.51 -3.99 -13.38
C ALA A 356 10.25 -4.35 -12.07
N PHE A 357 10.59 -3.36 -11.25
CA PHE A 357 11.20 -3.48 -9.91
C PHE A 357 10.22 -3.14 -8.78
N THR A 358 8.93 -3.42 -8.99
CA THR A 358 7.87 -3.14 -8.00
C THR A 358 8.17 -3.82 -6.67
N GLY A 359 8.31 -3.08 -5.59
CA GLY A 359 8.48 -3.64 -4.25
C GLY A 359 9.69 -4.57 -4.09
N VAL A 360 10.71 -4.47 -4.97
CA VAL A 360 11.82 -5.44 -5.03
C VAL A 360 12.51 -5.67 -3.68
N PHE A 361 12.71 -4.62 -2.88
CA PHE A 361 13.28 -4.68 -1.52
C PHE A 361 12.28 -4.17 -0.46
N GLN A 362 10.97 -4.27 -0.73
CA GLN A 362 9.95 -3.80 0.22
C GLN A 362 10.09 -4.53 1.56
N ASN A 363 10.06 -3.80 2.68
CA ASN A 363 10.20 -4.30 4.04
C ASN A 363 11.53 -5.04 4.32
N CYS A 364 12.61 -4.71 3.60
CA CYS A 364 13.98 -5.05 4.00
C CYS A 364 14.42 -4.16 5.18
N THR A 365 13.86 -4.41 6.36
CA THR A 365 13.94 -3.53 7.53
C THR A 365 15.34 -3.36 8.12
N ALA A 366 16.29 -4.25 7.82
CA ALA A 366 17.69 -4.14 8.26
C ALA A 366 18.59 -3.39 7.26
N LEU A 367 18.11 -3.06 6.06
CA LEU A 367 18.94 -2.44 5.03
C LEU A 367 19.33 -1.02 5.44
N THR A 368 20.64 -0.75 5.55
CA THR A 368 21.15 0.56 6.01
C THR A 368 21.66 1.46 4.88
N ALA A 369 22.07 0.89 3.74
CA ALA A 369 22.64 1.63 2.61
C ALA A 369 22.33 0.97 1.27
N ILE A 370 22.35 1.77 0.19
CA ILE A 370 22.16 1.31 -1.19
C ILE A 370 23.46 1.56 -1.99
N PRO A 371 23.96 0.59 -2.78
CA PRO A 371 25.08 0.79 -3.70
C PRO A 371 24.77 1.84 -4.78
N ALA A 372 25.72 2.74 -5.07
CA ALA A 372 25.49 3.89 -5.96
C ALA A 372 25.10 3.52 -7.40
N ASN A 373 25.61 2.41 -7.94
CA ASN A 373 25.38 2.00 -9.33
C ASN A 373 24.37 0.85 -9.46
N LEU A 374 23.57 0.58 -8.43
CA LEU A 374 22.72 -0.61 -8.37
C LEU A 374 21.81 -0.80 -9.60
N PHE A 375 21.25 0.29 -10.15
CA PHE A 375 20.34 0.23 -11.30
C PHE A 375 20.90 0.88 -12.58
N LYS A 376 22.21 1.17 -12.63
CA LYS A 376 22.81 1.98 -13.71
C LYS A 376 22.61 1.39 -15.11
N THR A 377 22.57 0.07 -15.21
CA THR A 377 22.48 -0.69 -16.47
C THR A 377 21.03 -1.10 -16.80
N CYS A 378 20.07 -0.82 -15.92
CA CYS A 378 18.67 -1.20 -16.08
C CYS A 378 17.91 -0.27 -17.06
N SER A 379 18.43 -0.04 -18.27
CA SER A 379 17.91 0.95 -19.24
C SER A 379 16.47 0.69 -19.70
N GLU A 380 15.99 -0.56 -19.59
CA GLU A 380 14.63 -0.99 -19.91
C GLU A 380 13.70 -0.99 -18.69
N ALA A 381 14.14 -0.49 -17.53
CA ALA A 381 13.28 -0.37 -16.35
C ALA A 381 12.09 0.57 -16.59
N ASN A 382 10.90 0.12 -16.22
CA ASN A 382 9.66 0.88 -16.40
C ASN A 382 8.91 1.20 -15.09
N HIS A 383 9.22 0.53 -13.99
CA HIS A 383 8.46 0.66 -12.74
C HIS A 383 9.33 0.43 -11.49
N PHE A 384 9.33 1.37 -10.55
CA PHE A 384 10.04 1.29 -9.26
C PHE A 384 9.11 1.51 -8.06
N GLY A 385 7.79 1.37 -8.27
CA GLY A 385 6.79 1.56 -7.23
C GLY A 385 7.09 0.72 -5.99
N GLY A 386 7.31 1.38 -4.86
CA GLY A 386 7.58 0.76 -3.58
C GLY A 386 8.90 -0.02 -3.45
N ALA A 387 9.85 0.17 -4.36
CA ALA A 387 11.10 -0.62 -4.41
C ALA A 387 11.83 -0.74 -3.06
N PHE A 388 11.82 0.32 -2.24
CA PHE A 388 12.41 0.36 -0.91
C PHE A 388 11.39 0.72 0.20
N THR A 389 10.08 0.57 -0.06
CA THR A 389 9.06 0.86 0.97
C THR A 389 9.34 0.08 2.24
N GLY A 390 9.31 0.74 3.40
CA GLY A 390 9.48 0.10 4.70
C GLY A 390 10.92 -0.33 5.03
N CYS A 391 11.93 0.11 4.25
CA CYS A 391 13.34 -0.01 4.63
C CYS A 391 13.66 0.97 5.79
N SER A 392 13.11 0.69 6.97
CA SER A 392 13.02 1.63 8.09
C SER A 392 14.38 2.03 8.69
N GLN A 393 15.45 1.25 8.44
CA GLN A 393 16.82 1.53 8.87
C GLN A 393 17.70 2.15 7.77
N LEU A 394 17.16 2.40 6.57
CA LEU A 394 17.92 3.03 5.50
C LEU A 394 18.32 4.46 5.91
N LEU A 395 19.63 4.76 5.92
CA LEU A 395 20.15 6.04 6.41
C LEU A 395 20.30 7.09 5.31
N SER A 396 20.68 6.66 4.10
CA SER A 396 20.94 7.54 2.96
C SER A 396 20.69 6.85 1.63
N VAL A 397 20.32 7.63 0.61
CA VAL A 397 20.24 7.19 -0.79
C VAL A 397 21.37 7.84 -1.60
N PRO A 398 22.15 7.07 -2.38
CA PRO A 398 23.24 7.62 -3.19
C PRO A 398 22.75 8.55 -4.30
N ALA A 399 23.62 9.48 -4.73
CA ALA A 399 23.34 10.39 -5.83
C ALA A 399 23.11 9.64 -7.14
N GLY A 400 22.15 10.10 -7.93
CA GLY A 400 21.87 9.55 -9.26
C GLY A 400 21.45 8.07 -9.31
N LEU A 401 20.93 7.49 -8.21
CA LEU A 401 20.55 6.06 -8.17
C LEU A 401 19.62 5.65 -9.32
N PHE A 402 18.71 6.54 -9.74
CA PHE A 402 17.80 6.30 -10.88
C PHE A 402 18.09 7.22 -12.08
N ALA A 403 19.20 7.95 -12.07
CA ALA A 403 19.47 8.95 -13.10
C ALA A 403 19.56 8.33 -14.50
N GLY A 404 18.89 8.95 -15.47
CA GLY A 404 18.89 8.53 -16.88
C GLY A 404 17.97 7.34 -17.20
N LEU A 405 17.25 6.78 -16.22
CA LEU A 405 16.27 5.71 -16.45
C LEU A 405 14.99 6.27 -17.08
N SER A 406 15.11 6.66 -18.36
CA SER A 406 14.12 7.45 -19.09
C SER A 406 12.81 6.73 -19.39
N LYS A 407 12.78 5.39 -19.32
CA LYS A 407 11.58 4.55 -19.53
C LYS A 407 10.73 4.33 -18.28
N VAL A 408 11.20 4.77 -17.10
CA VAL A 408 10.46 4.60 -15.84
C VAL A 408 9.26 5.54 -15.81
N THR A 409 8.06 4.98 -15.64
CA THR A 409 6.82 5.75 -15.53
C THR A 409 6.35 5.92 -14.10
N TYR A 410 6.78 5.09 -13.15
CA TYR A 410 6.19 5.02 -11.81
C TYR A 410 7.23 4.92 -10.68
N PHE A 411 7.29 5.95 -9.84
CA PHE A 411 8.10 5.99 -8.59
C PHE A 411 7.24 6.10 -7.33
N GLY A 412 5.94 5.81 -7.42
CA GLY A 412 5.04 5.92 -6.27
C GLY A 412 5.50 5.05 -5.10
N THR A 413 5.48 5.58 -3.88
CA THR A 413 5.89 4.89 -2.64
C THR A 413 7.35 4.40 -2.56
N VAL A 414 8.23 4.72 -3.53
CA VAL A 414 9.58 4.13 -3.66
C VAL A 414 10.39 4.06 -2.36
N PHE A 415 10.37 5.11 -1.52
CA PHE A 415 11.01 5.17 -0.20
C PHE A 415 10.01 5.37 0.95
N SER A 416 8.72 5.12 0.73
CA SER A 416 7.68 5.26 1.76
C SER A 416 8.04 4.48 3.03
N GLY A 417 7.97 5.11 4.20
CA GLY A 417 8.25 4.48 5.49
C GLY A 417 9.74 4.25 5.78
N CYS A 418 10.66 4.80 5.00
CA CYS A 418 12.09 4.83 5.34
C CYS A 418 12.33 5.85 6.48
N SER A 419 11.87 5.51 7.69
CA SER A 419 11.78 6.45 8.81
C SER A 419 13.12 6.99 9.30
N SER A 420 14.21 6.26 9.08
CA SER A 420 15.59 6.67 9.43
C SER A 420 16.33 7.37 8.29
N LEU A 421 15.71 7.51 7.11
CA LEU A 421 16.36 8.13 5.95
C LEU A 421 16.62 9.60 6.21
N LYS A 422 17.89 9.98 6.28
CA LYS A 422 18.33 11.33 6.64
C LYS A 422 18.56 12.22 5.42
N THR A 423 19.20 11.67 4.39
CA THR A 423 19.62 12.41 3.19
C THR A 423 19.39 11.61 1.91
N VAL A 424 19.04 12.31 0.84
CA VAL A 424 19.01 11.77 -0.52
C VAL A 424 20.04 12.51 -1.37
N GLY A 425 20.79 11.76 -2.18
CA GLY A 425 21.84 12.33 -3.03
C GLY A 425 21.29 13.19 -4.18
N ALA A 426 22.17 14.05 -4.71
CA ALA A 426 21.88 14.92 -5.85
C ALA A 426 21.37 14.16 -7.07
N GLY A 427 20.46 14.78 -7.83
CA GLY A 427 19.94 14.24 -9.09
C GLY A 427 19.36 12.82 -9.00
N LEU A 428 18.77 12.43 -7.85
CA LEU A 428 18.29 11.07 -7.61
C LEU A 428 17.40 10.51 -8.74
N PHE A 429 16.52 11.35 -9.30
CA PHE A 429 15.66 11.01 -10.44
C PHE A 429 16.00 11.79 -11.72
N ALA A 430 17.22 12.34 -11.81
CA ALA A 430 17.58 13.22 -12.91
C ALA A 430 17.46 12.51 -14.27
N GLY A 431 16.72 13.11 -15.21
CA GLY A 431 16.54 12.56 -16.56
C GLY A 431 15.56 11.37 -16.65
N CYS A 432 14.81 11.05 -15.59
CA CYS A 432 13.66 10.14 -15.66
C CYS A 432 12.48 10.82 -16.40
N SER A 433 12.64 11.01 -17.71
CA SER A 433 11.77 11.89 -18.51
C SER A 433 10.34 11.38 -18.66
N GLN A 434 10.10 10.07 -18.63
CA GLN A 434 8.75 9.49 -18.69
C GLN A 434 8.10 9.28 -17.31
N ALA A 435 8.73 9.71 -16.21
CA ALA A 435 8.16 9.54 -14.87
C ALA A 435 6.83 10.29 -14.75
N GLN A 436 5.74 9.58 -14.49
CA GLN A 436 4.39 10.13 -14.42
C GLN A 436 3.97 10.50 -12.99
N THR A 437 4.56 9.85 -11.98
CA THR A 437 4.15 10.03 -10.58
C THR A 437 5.28 9.80 -9.58
N PHE A 438 5.33 10.70 -8.59
CA PHE A 438 6.12 10.56 -7.36
C PHE A 438 5.21 10.47 -6.12
N ALA A 439 3.96 10.05 -6.30
CA ALA A 439 2.98 10.01 -5.23
C ALA A 439 3.51 9.18 -4.04
N SER A 440 3.52 9.76 -2.86
CA SER A 440 4.01 9.13 -1.63
C SER A 440 5.46 8.61 -1.67
N ALA A 441 6.31 9.09 -2.60
CA ALA A 441 7.67 8.56 -2.78
C ALA A 441 8.52 8.60 -1.49
N PHE A 442 8.36 9.60 -0.64
CA PHE A 442 9.03 9.76 0.66
C PHE A 442 8.03 9.83 1.83
N TYR A 443 6.85 9.22 1.68
CA TYR A 443 5.82 9.24 2.71
C TYR A 443 6.35 8.73 4.05
N SER A 444 6.19 9.51 5.12
CA SER A 444 6.67 9.21 6.48
C SER A 444 8.18 8.94 6.60
N CYS A 445 9.02 9.55 5.74
CA CYS A 445 10.47 9.63 5.95
C CYS A 445 10.79 10.67 7.05
N ARG A 446 10.45 10.34 8.30
CA ARG A 446 10.43 11.28 9.44
C ARG A 446 11.78 11.95 9.72
N SER A 447 12.89 11.27 9.43
CA SER A 447 14.25 11.78 9.64
C SER A 447 14.84 12.52 8.44
N LEU A 448 14.10 12.66 7.33
CA LEU A 448 14.61 13.28 6.11
C LEU A 448 14.78 14.78 6.33
N GLU A 449 16.02 15.24 6.46
CA GLU A 449 16.35 16.64 6.77
C GLU A 449 16.47 17.49 5.51
N THR A 450 17.23 17.00 4.53
CA THR A 450 17.59 17.77 3.33
C THR A 450 17.25 17.01 2.05
N VAL A 451 16.57 17.70 1.13
CA VAL A 451 16.39 17.28 -0.25
C VAL A 451 17.04 18.35 -1.14
N VAL A 452 17.98 17.92 -1.97
CA VAL A 452 18.66 18.74 -2.98
C VAL A 452 17.69 19.28 -4.05
N LYS A 453 17.96 20.48 -4.56
CA LYS A 453 17.06 21.16 -5.51
C LYS A 453 16.88 20.40 -6.83
N ASP A 454 17.90 19.71 -7.31
CA ASP A 454 17.95 19.05 -8.62
C ASP A 454 17.34 17.64 -8.63
N ILE A 455 16.72 17.19 -7.53
CA ILE A 455 16.18 15.83 -7.37
C ILE A 455 15.26 15.39 -8.51
N PHE A 456 14.48 16.30 -9.09
CA PHE A 456 13.51 16.04 -10.18
C PHE A 456 13.93 16.67 -11.53
N SER A 457 15.20 17.01 -11.73
CA SER A 457 15.64 17.64 -12.99
C SER A 457 15.38 16.72 -14.19
N GLY A 458 14.77 17.24 -15.25
CA GLY A 458 14.41 16.47 -16.44
C GLY A 458 13.18 15.55 -16.29
N CYS A 459 12.47 15.56 -15.16
CA CYS A 459 11.22 14.82 -14.98
C CYS A 459 10.02 15.57 -15.58
N VAL A 460 9.90 15.55 -16.90
CA VAL A 460 8.96 16.41 -17.66
C VAL A 460 7.52 15.88 -17.76
N GLU A 461 7.31 14.57 -17.60
CA GLU A 461 5.99 13.91 -17.70
C GLU A 461 5.23 13.78 -16.37
N VAL A 462 5.73 14.37 -15.28
CA VAL A 462 5.14 14.19 -13.94
C VAL A 462 3.77 14.85 -13.87
N THR A 463 2.77 14.07 -13.47
CA THR A 463 1.37 14.52 -13.32
C THR A 463 0.96 14.77 -11.87
N THR A 464 1.65 14.18 -10.89
CA THR A 464 1.28 14.31 -9.46
C THR A 464 2.45 14.16 -8.50
N PHE A 465 2.44 15.00 -7.46
CA PHE A 465 3.28 14.93 -6.26
C PHE A 465 2.44 14.68 -4.99
N ALA A 466 1.27 14.05 -5.14
CA ALA A 466 0.37 13.81 -4.02
C ALA A 466 1.07 13.04 -2.88
N SER A 467 1.03 13.60 -1.68
CA SER A 467 1.63 13.02 -0.47
C SER A 467 3.13 12.71 -0.54
N THR A 468 3.88 13.22 -1.53
CA THR A 468 5.29 12.84 -1.78
C THR A 468 6.17 12.94 -0.54
N PHE A 469 6.05 14.01 0.25
CA PHE A 469 6.79 14.25 1.49
C PHE A 469 5.88 14.30 2.73
N TYR A 470 4.70 13.69 2.66
CA TYR A 470 3.77 13.64 3.80
C TYR A 470 4.48 13.07 5.03
N GLY A 471 4.45 13.78 6.16
CA GLY A 471 5.06 13.31 7.41
C GLY A 471 6.58 13.28 7.42
N CYS A 472 7.26 13.93 6.45
CA CYS A 472 8.69 14.22 6.53
C CYS A 472 8.92 15.33 7.56
N SER A 473 8.77 14.98 8.84
CA SER A 473 8.72 15.95 9.94
C SER A 473 10.01 16.74 10.14
N SER A 474 11.16 16.21 9.71
CA SER A 474 12.47 16.86 9.82
C SER A 474 12.87 17.69 8.58
N LEU A 475 12.06 17.70 7.51
CA LEU A 475 12.41 18.35 6.25
C LEU A 475 12.45 19.87 6.42
N THR A 476 13.60 20.48 6.13
CA THR A 476 13.81 21.92 6.38
C THR A 476 13.60 22.83 5.17
N ALA A 477 13.62 22.29 3.95
CA ALA A 477 13.52 23.05 2.71
C ALA A 477 12.81 22.28 1.59
N LEU A 478 12.25 23.02 0.63
CA LEU A 478 11.60 22.44 -0.56
C LEU A 478 12.62 22.06 -1.65
N PRO A 479 12.39 20.96 -2.39
CA PRO A 479 13.09 20.71 -3.65
C PRO A 479 12.59 21.65 -4.76
N SER A 480 13.27 21.66 -5.92
CA SER A 480 12.77 22.36 -7.11
C SER A 480 11.79 21.49 -7.89
N PHE A 481 10.77 22.13 -8.46
CA PHE A 481 9.79 21.52 -9.34
C PHE A 481 9.82 22.09 -10.76
N ALA A 482 10.84 22.89 -11.13
CA ALA A 482 10.85 23.70 -12.35
C ALA A 482 10.45 22.92 -13.61
N ASP A 483 11.08 21.77 -13.86
CA ASP A 483 10.90 20.97 -15.08
C ASP A 483 9.56 20.20 -15.13
N CYS A 484 8.85 20.08 -13.99
CA CYS A 484 7.61 19.31 -13.88
C CYS A 484 6.39 20.16 -14.29
N ALA A 485 6.27 20.51 -15.57
CA ALA A 485 5.20 21.40 -16.06
C ALA A 485 3.81 20.74 -16.13
N LYS A 486 3.75 19.40 -16.21
CA LYS A 486 2.51 18.63 -16.36
C LYS A 486 1.77 18.31 -15.05
N VAL A 487 2.26 18.81 -13.92
CA VAL A 487 1.70 18.50 -12.59
C VAL A 487 0.29 19.07 -12.48
N THR A 488 -0.63 18.25 -11.97
CA THR A 488 -2.04 18.60 -11.78
C THR A 488 -2.42 18.80 -10.32
N THR A 489 -1.61 18.30 -9.37
CA THR A 489 -1.89 18.39 -7.94
C THR A 489 -0.64 18.21 -7.06
N PHE A 490 -0.63 18.94 -5.94
CA PHE A 490 0.29 18.80 -4.81
C PHE A 490 -0.46 18.45 -3.52
N SER A 491 -1.65 17.84 -3.61
CA SER A 491 -2.47 17.51 -2.45
C SER A 491 -1.66 16.71 -1.41
N TYR A 492 -1.68 17.17 -0.16
CA TYR A 492 -0.93 16.57 0.96
C TYR A 492 0.60 16.47 0.78
N ALA A 493 1.19 17.08 -0.26
CA ALA A 493 2.59 16.86 -0.65
C ALA A 493 3.60 17.09 0.50
N PHE A 494 3.35 18.06 1.37
CA PHE A 494 4.17 18.44 2.52
C PHE A 494 3.38 18.46 3.83
N ALA A 495 2.24 17.77 3.90
CA ALA A 495 1.44 17.70 5.12
C ALA A 495 2.26 17.13 6.28
N ASN A 496 2.21 17.77 7.45
CA ASN A 496 2.98 17.42 8.64
C ASN A 496 4.52 17.52 8.47
N CYS A 497 5.03 18.35 7.54
CA CYS A 497 6.44 18.73 7.50
C CYS A 497 6.77 19.74 8.62
N GLY A 498 6.85 19.23 9.86
CA GLY A 498 6.95 20.03 11.08
C GLY A 498 8.16 20.97 11.18
N SER A 499 9.25 20.69 10.46
CA SER A 499 10.49 21.50 10.45
C SER A 499 10.64 22.43 9.24
N LEU A 500 9.70 22.44 8.30
CA LEU A 500 9.77 23.31 7.13
C LEU A 500 9.54 24.77 7.56
N THR A 501 10.50 25.66 7.30
CA THR A 501 10.47 27.04 7.82
C THR A 501 9.99 28.09 6.82
N LYS A 502 10.09 27.82 5.52
CA LYS A 502 9.66 28.74 4.46
C LYS A 502 9.23 28.04 3.19
N ILE A 503 8.38 28.70 2.42
CA ILE A 503 8.17 28.44 1.00
C ILE A 503 8.91 29.53 0.23
N ASP A 504 9.85 29.13 -0.63
CA ASP A 504 10.66 30.04 -1.42
C ASP A 504 9.82 30.82 -2.45
N ALA A 505 10.35 31.96 -2.91
CA ALA A 505 9.75 32.71 -4.01
C ALA A 505 9.65 31.83 -5.27
N ASP A 506 8.55 31.96 -6.00
CA ASP A 506 8.26 31.25 -7.25
C ASP A 506 8.32 29.71 -7.15
N ALA A 507 8.24 29.12 -5.95
CA ALA A 507 8.40 27.68 -5.72
C ALA A 507 7.45 26.80 -6.56
N PHE A 508 6.23 27.29 -6.81
CA PHE A 508 5.21 26.66 -7.66
C PHE A 508 4.73 27.59 -8.79
N ALA A 509 5.55 28.57 -9.18
CA ALA A 509 5.17 29.50 -10.25
C ALA A 509 4.97 28.77 -11.59
N GLU A 510 4.02 29.29 -12.38
CA GLU A 510 3.70 28.85 -13.75
C GLU A 510 3.29 27.38 -13.87
N LYS A 511 2.81 26.76 -12.78
CA LYS A 511 2.22 25.41 -12.79
C LYS A 511 0.77 25.47 -13.30
N ALA A 512 0.63 25.84 -14.57
CA ALA A 512 -0.63 26.16 -15.23
C ALA A 512 -1.68 25.03 -15.20
N LEU A 513 -1.26 23.76 -15.05
CA LEU A 513 -2.17 22.61 -14.99
C LEU A 513 -2.58 22.22 -13.56
N VAL A 514 -2.00 22.82 -12.52
CA VAL A 514 -2.34 22.49 -11.13
C VAL A 514 -3.76 22.96 -10.82
N THR A 515 -4.60 22.02 -10.41
CA THR A 515 -6.00 22.28 -10.04
C THR A 515 -6.18 22.48 -8.55
N THR A 516 -5.27 21.96 -7.71
CA THR A 516 -5.39 22.10 -6.26
C THR A 516 -4.09 21.89 -5.46
N PHE A 517 -3.98 22.60 -4.34
CA PHE A 517 -3.00 22.41 -3.26
C PHE A 517 -3.67 21.98 -1.94
N THR A 518 -4.81 21.28 -2.01
CA THR A 518 -5.59 20.93 -0.81
C THR A 518 -4.72 20.17 0.20
N TYR A 519 -4.65 20.66 1.44
CA TYR A 519 -3.80 20.14 2.52
C TYR A 519 -2.28 20.11 2.22
N ALA A 520 -1.76 20.79 1.20
CA ALA A 520 -0.37 20.65 0.78
C ALA A 520 0.65 20.95 1.90
N PHE A 521 0.35 21.90 2.80
CA PHE A 521 1.20 22.29 3.93
C PHE A 521 0.46 22.24 5.27
N VAL A 522 -0.58 21.40 5.39
CA VAL A 522 -1.33 21.27 6.66
C VAL A 522 -0.39 20.83 7.78
N ASN A 523 -0.49 21.46 8.94
CA ASN A 523 0.36 21.22 10.13
C ASN A 523 1.87 21.35 9.88
N CYS A 524 2.32 22.20 8.95
CA CYS A 524 3.71 22.65 8.89
C CYS A 524 3.96 23.66 10.02
N THR A 525 4.07 23.16 11.25
CA THR A 525 4.01 23.98 12.48
C THR A 525 5.16 24.97 12.64
N SER A 526 6.28 24.77 11.95
CA SER A 526 7.43 25.70 11.95
C SER A 526 7.48 26.62 10.72
N LEU A 527 6.48 26.58 9.83
CA LEU A 527 6.46 27.42 8.63
C LEU A 527 6.24 28.88 9.02
N VAL A 528 7.23 29.74 8.74
CA VAL A 528 7.25 31.16 9.15
C VAL A 528 6.77 32.08 8.02
N SER A 529 7.10 31.77 6.77
CA SER A 529 6.84 32.67 5.64
C SER A 529 6.54 31.96 4.33
N VAL A 530 5.69 32.60 3.51
CA VAL A 530 5.49 32.25 2.10
C VAL A 530 5.99 33.37 1.19
N GLY A 531 6.93 33.05 0.30
CA GLY A 531 7.61 34.01 -0.57
C GLY A 531 6.77 34.56 -1.73
N ASN A 532 7.32 35.59 -2.38
CA ASN A 532 6.69 36.26 -3.52
C ASN A 532 6.39 35.30 -4.66
N GLY A 533 5.23 35.47 -5.28
CA GLY A 533 4.85 34.67 -6.45
C GLY A 533 4.82 33.15 -6.23
N ALA A 534 4.78 32.65 -4.99
CA ALA A 534 4.93 31.23 -4.70
C ALA A 534 3.99 30.32 -5.50
N PHE A 535 2.78 30.77 -5.83
CA PHE A 535 1.77 30.07 -6.65
C PHE A 535 1.38 30.85 -7.91
N ARG A 536 2.18 31.85 -8.32
CA ARG A 536 1.89 32.72 -9.46
C ARG A 536 1.64 31.91 -10.73
N GLY A 537 0.67 32.31 -11.55
CA GLY A 537 0.44 31.68 -12.85
C GLY A 537 -0.18 30.28 -12.80
N CYS A 538 -0.60 29.80 -11.62
CA CYS A 538 -1.40 28.57 -11.49
C CYS A 538 -2.83 28.80 -12.03
N SER A 539 -2.97 28.94 -13.34
CA SER A 539 -4.19 29.41 -14.02
C SER A 539 -5.34 28.40 -14.07
N ALA A 540 -5.07 27.10 -13.85
CA ALA A 540 -6.10 26.06 -13.68
C ALA A 540 -6.52 25.83 -12.21
N LEU A 541 -5.95 26.56 -11.24
CA LEU A 541 -6.19 26.35 -9.82
C LEU A 541 -7.64 26.67 -9.46
N THR A 542 -8.36 25.70 -8.88
CA THR A 542 -9.76 25.86 -8.47
C THR A 542 -9.97 25.83 -6.95
N SER A 543 -9.07 25.20 -6.20
CA SER A 543 -9.18 25.06 -4.74
C SER A 543 -7.83 25.14 -4.01
N LEU A 544 -7.81 25.92 -2.93
CA LEU A 544 -6.72 26.08 -1.95
C LEU A 544 -7.14 25.61 -0.54
N GLY A 545 -8.16 24.76 -0.44
CA GLY A 545 -8.72 24.37 0.85
C GLY A 545 -7.68 23.76 1.80
N TYR A 546 -7.66 24.19 3.06
CA TYR A 546 -6.75 23.67 4.10
C TYR A 546 -5.24 23.78 3.81
N THR A 547 -4.80 24.48 2.75
CA THR A 547 -3.40 24.43 2.28
C THR A 547 -2.41 24.77 3.40
N PHE A 548 -2.69 25.76 4.26
CA PHE A 548 -1.84 26.16 5.39
C PHE A 548 -2.49 25.94 6.75
N SER A 549 -3.57 25.15 6.84
CA SER A 549 -4.26 24.91 8.12
C SER A 549 -3.27 24.34 9.16
N GLY A 550 -3.25 24.91 10.36
CA GLY A 550 -2.35 24.51 11.45
C GLY A 550 -0.89 24.96 11.31
N CYS A 551 -0.55 25.86 10.38
CA CYS A 551 0.77 26.51 10.30
C CYS A 551 0.95 27.55 11.42
N ARG A 552 1.08 27.07 12.66
CA ARG A 552 1.02 27.91 13.88
C ARG A 552 2.11 28.97 13.98
N ALA A 553 3.24 28.81 13.29
CA ALA A 553 4.35 29.78 13.25
C ALA A 553 4.29 30.76 12.07
N LEU A 554 3.26 30.71 11.23
CA LEU A 554 3.18 31.51 9.99
C LEU A 554 2.92 32.98 10.33
N VAL A 555 3.89 33.84 10.01
CA VAL A 555 3.86 35.28 10.34
C VAL A 555 3.78 36.15 9.08
N SER A 556 4.42 35.75 7.98
CA SER A 556 4.58 36.59 6.79
C SER A 556 4.02 35.95 5.53
N LEU A 557 3.17 36.69 4.82
CA LEU A 557 2.61 36.33 3.51
C LEU A 557 2.98 37.38 2.47
N ALA A 558 3.48 36.95 1.32
CA ALA A 558 3.64 37.84 0.17
C ALA A 558 2.28 38.14 -0.47
N GLY A 559 2.03 39.42 -0.79
CA GLY A 559 0.74 39.85 -1.36
C GLY A 559 0.45 39.30 -2.76
N ASP A 560 1.49 39.00 -3.53
CA ASP A 560 1.39 38.49 -4.91
C ASP A 560 1.51 36.96 -5.00
N MET A 561 1.45 36.25 -3.87
CA MET A 561 1.68 34.80 -3.83
C MET A 561 0.68 34.00 -4.69
N PHE A 562 -0.51 34.53 -4.96
CA PHE A 562 -1.56 33.93 -5.79
C PHE A 562 -1.83 34.71 -7.09
N ALA A 563 -0.90 35.54 -7.56
CA ALA A 563 -1.09 36.32 -8.78
C ALA A 563 -1.41 35.41 -9.99
N GLY A 564 -2.46 35.73 -10.75
CA GLY A 564 -2.92 34.95 -11.90
C GLY A 564 -3.81 33.74 -11.58
N CYS A 565 -4.21 33.52 -10.32
CA CYS A 565 -5.08 32.41 -9.91
C CYS A 565 -6.59 32.71 -10.03
N ALA A 566 -7.04 33.19 -11.19
CA ALA A 566 -8.40 33.71 -11.38
C ALA A 566 -9.55 32.67 -11.31
N LYS A 567 -9.23 31.37 -11.43
CA LYS A 567 -10.21 30.27 -11.40
C LYS A 567 -10.48 29.69 -10.01
N VAL A 568 -9.83 30.19 -8.97
CA VAL A 568 -10.07 29.72 -7.59
C VAL A 568 -11.50 30.00 -7.21
N THR A 569 -12.23 28.96 -6.80
CA THR A 569 -13.65 29.06 -6.38
C THR A 569 -13.85 28.87 -4.88
N THR A 570 -12.89 28.25 -4.19
CA THR A 570 -12.89 28.06 -2.73
C THR A 570 -11.50 28.17 -2.11
N VAL A 571 -11.44 28.81 -0.94
CA VAL A 571 -10.26 28.89 -0.05
C VAL A 571 -10.60 28.45 1.39
N ASP A 572 -11.59 27.58 1.55
CA ASP A 572 -12.08 27.19 2.88
C ASP A 572 -10.94 26.63 3.76
N PHE A 573 -10.87 27.09 5.01
CA PHE A 573 -9.85 26.69 5.99
C PHE A 573 -8.39 26.97 5.58
N LEU A 574 -8.13 27.79 4.54
CA LEU A 574 -6.79 28.00 3.98
C LEU A 574 -5.72 28.33 5.05
N PHE A 575 -6.02 29.22 5.99
CA PHE A 575 -5.15 29.63 7.09
C PHE A 575 -5.72 29.29 8.48
N GLU A 576 -6.64 28.32 8.59
CA GLU A 576 -7.23 27.94 9.89
C GLU A 576 -6.10 27.64 10.91
N LYS A 577 -6.19 28.19 12.13
CA LYS A 577 -5.21 28.01 13.22
C LYS A 577 -3.79 28.46 12.88
N CYS A 578 -3.62 29.41 11.96
CA CYS A 578 -2.36 30.16 11.79
C CYS A 578 -2.20 31.19 12.91
N SER A 579 -1.99 30.70 14.14
CA SER A 579 -2.07 31.50 15.37
C SER A 579 -1.03 32.63 15.48
N ALA A 580 0.07 32.60 14.72
CA ALA A 580 1.08 33.67 14.69
C ALA A 580 0.83 34.76 13.62
N LEU A 581 -0.19 34.60 12.78
CA LEU A 581 -0.46 35.51 11.68
C LEU A 581 -1.08 36.82 12.21
N ALA A 582 -0.27 37.89 12.25
CA ALA A 582 -0.66 39.16 12.87
C ALA A 582 -1.27 40.19 11.89
N GLY A 583 -0.98 40.06 10.59
CA GLY A 583 -1.46 40.97 9.56
C GLY A 583 -1.54 40.29 8.19
N LEU A 584 -2.31 40.91 7.28
CA LEU A 584 -2.57 40.38 5.95
C LEU A 584 -2.16 41.40 4.88
N PRO A 585 -1.61 40.97 3.74
CA PRO A 585 -1.38 41.86 2.61
C PRO A 585 -2.70 42.12 1.85
N LYS A 586 -2.96 43.38 1.48
CA LYS A 586 -4.21 43.77 0.78
C LYS A 586 -4.41 43.04 -0.57
N GLN A 587 -3.33 42.64 -1.23
CA GLN A 587 -3.38 42.00 -2.55
C GLN A 587 -3.60 40.47 -2.48
N LEU A 588 -3.69 39.87 -1.29
CA LEU A 588 -3.71 38.42 -1.10
C LEU A 588 -4.71 37.69 -1.99
N PHE A 589 -5.89 38.29 -2.20
CA PHE A 589 -6.99 37.71 -2.99
C PHE A 589 -7.37 38.57 -4.21
N SER A 590 -6.51 39.51 -4.65
CA SER A 590 -6.85 40.50 -5.69
C SER A 590 -7.32 39.87 -7.01
N ASP A 591 -6.75 38.72 -7.35
CA ASP A 591 -6.98 38.08 -8.65
C ASP A 591 -8.07 36.99 -8.58
N MET A 592 -8.59 36.65 -7.39
CA MET A 592 -9.55 35.55 -7.19
C MET A 592 -10.99 35.96 -7.54
N VAL A 593 -11.20 36.43 -8.77
CA VAL A 593 -12.50 36.93 -9.27
C VAL A 593 -13.59 35.85 -9.32
N SER A 594 -13.23 34.56 -9.36
CA SER A 594 -14.18 33.44 -9.36
C SER A 594 -14.51 32.90 -7.96
N LEU A 595 -13.96 33.50 -6.89
CA LEU A 595 -14.10 33.00 -5.53
C LEU A 595 -15.56 33.07 -5.05
N LYS A 596 -16.11 31.94 -4.60
CA LYS A 596 -17.49 31.82 -4.10
C LYS A 596 -17.53 31.60 -2.59
N GLY A 597 -16.61 30.80 -2.06
CA GLY A 597 -16.55 30.42 -0.64
C GLY A 597 -15.18 30.70 -0.01
N MET A 598 -15.20 31.23 1.21
CA MET A 598 -14.00 31.44 2.03
C MET A 598 -14.25 31.10 3.50
N GLY A 599 -15.04 30.07 3.75
CA GLY A 599 -15.46 29.67 5.08
C GLY A 599 -14.29 29.26 5.96
N SER A 600 -14.26 29.77 7.19
CA SER A 600 -13.18 29.48 8.16
C SER A 600 -11.75 29.79 7.69
N THR A 601 -11.57 30.60 6.65
CA THR A 601 -10.24 30.90 6.04
C THR A 601 -9.21 31.33 7.07
N PHE A 602 -9.59 32.19 8.03
CA PHE A 602 -8.72 32.70 9.09
C PHE A 602 -9.22 32.30 10.48
N ARG A 603 -10.01 31.22 10.57
CA ARG A 603 -10.56 30.78 11.85
C ARG A 603 -9.42 30.45 12.83
N ASP A 604 -9.54 30.93 14.07
CA ASP A 604 -8.54 30.79 15.14
C ASP A 604 -7.16 31.39 14.80
N CYS A 605 -7.08 32.38 13.90
CA CYS A 605 -5.90 33.24 13.74
C CYS A 605 -5.80 34.25 14.90
N THR A 606 -5.46 33.74 16.08
CA THR A 606 -5.56 34.48 17.35
C THR A 606 -4.65 35.71 17.48
N SER A 607 -3.60 35.83 16.66
CA SER A 607 -2.74 37.04 16.62
C SER A 607 -3.19 38.11 15.63
N LEU A 608 -4.19 37.86 14.78
CA LEU A 608 -4.59 38.79 13.72
C LEU A 608 -5.20 40.07 14.33
N ILE A 609 -4.57 41.23 14.13
CA ILE A 609 -4.93 42.48 14.83
C ILE A 609 -5.91 43.33 14.01
N ALA A 610 -5.72 43.39 12.69
CA ALA A 610 -6.48 44.26 11.80
C ALA A 610 -6.58 43.68 10.39
N LEU A 611 -7.64 44.04 9.68
CA LEU A 611 -7.79 43.72 8.25
C LEU A 611 -7.44 44.96 7.40
N PRO A 612 -6.66 44.81 6.30
CA PRO A 612 -6.36 45.92 5.42
C PRO A 612 -7.57 46.29 4.55
N SER A 613 -7.73 47.59 4.28
CA SER A 613 -8.65 48.07 3.24
C SER A 613 -8.27 47.47 1.88
N GLY A 614 -9.29 47.03 1.14
CA GLY A 614 -9.14 46.39 -0.16
C GLY A 614 -8.86 44.89 -0.16
N LEU A 615 -8.78 44.22 1.00
CA LEU A 615 -8.46 42.78 1.10
C LEU A 615 -9.33 41.89 0.19
N LEU A 616 -10.60 42.24 0.03
CA LEU A 616 -11.61 41.45 -0.68
C LEU A 616 -12.11 42.13 -1.98
N ASP A 617 -11.43 43.19 -2.44
CA ASP A 617 -11.89 43.99 -3.59
C ASP A 617 -12.01 43.17 -4.89
N GLY A 618 -11.14 42.17 -5.05
CA GLY A 618 -11.14 41.24 -6.19
C GLY A 618 -12.16 40.10 -6.09
N CYS A 619 -12.69 39.81 -4.90
CA CYS A 619 -13.58 38.67 -4.63
C CYS A 619 -15.04 38.97 -4.98
N VAL A 620 -15.30 39.48 -6.17
CA VAL A 620 -16.61 40.03 -6.59
C VAL A 620 -17.74 38.98 -6.65
N ASN A 621 -17.40 37.68 -6.75
CA ASN A 621 -18.36 36.57 -6.81
C ASN A 621 -18.62 35.86 -5.47
N LEU A 622 -18.15 36.44 -4.37
CA LEU A 622 -18.25 35.82 -3.05
C LEU A 622 -19.70 35.78 -2.56
N THR A 623 -20.17 34.60 -2.13
CA THR A 623 -21.56 34.41 -1.66
C THR A 623 -21.66 34.17 -0.15
N SER A 624 -20.58 33.79 0.52
CA SER A 624 -20.57 33.49 1.95
C SER A 624 -19.26 33.87 2.65
N LEU A 625 -19.40 34.40 3.88
CA LEU A 625 -18.32 34.68 4.83
C LEU A 625 -18.43 33.83 6.12
N THR A 626 -19.03 32.64 6.01
CA THR A 626 -19.33 31.84 7.20
C THR A 626 -18.05 31.50 7.97
N LEU A 627 -17.98 31.90 9.24
CA LEU A 627 -16.84 31.63 10.14
C LEU A 627 -15.49 32.20 9.69
N THR A 628 -15.41 33.05 8.67
CA THR A 628 -14.14 33.48 8.03
C THR A 628 -13.08 33.98 9.01
N PHE A 629 -13.47 34.81 10.00
CA PHE A 629 -12.59 35.35 11.03
C PHE A 629 -12.96 34.86 12.44
N SER A 630 -13.75 33.78 12.55
CA SER A 630 -14.18 33.24 13.84
C SER A 630 -12.97 32.92 14.74
N GLY A 631 -13.00 33.33 16.00
CA GLY A 631 -11.93 33.05 16.96
C GLY A 631 -10.65 33.89 16.75
N CYS A 632 -10.67 34.91 15.91
CA CYS A 632 -9.57 35.89 15.83
C CYS A 632 -9.61 36.81 17.05
N THR A 633 -9.19 36.30 18.21
CA THR A 633 -9.39 36.97 19.51
C THR A 633 -8.72 38.34 19.60
N SER A 634 -7.64 38.59 18.86
CA SER A 634 -6.92 39.87 18.82
C SER A 634 -7.45 40.85 17.75
N LEU A 635 -8.42 40.45 16.93
CA LEU A 635 -8.92 41.30 15.84
C LEU A 635 -9.68 42.48 16.41
N ALA A 636 -9.11 43.68 16.31
CA ALA A 636 -9.62 44.90 16.91
C ALA A 636 -10.14 45.92 15.89
N VAL A 637 -9.61 45.90 14.65
CA VAL A 637 -9.90 46.93 13.64
C VAL A 637 -10.44 46.29 12.35
N LEU A 638 -11.63 46.75 11.94
CA LEU A 638 -12.25 46.43 10.66
C LEU A 638 -12.27 47.67 9.75
N PRO A 639 -11.89 47.55 8.47
CA PRO A 639 -12.07 48.64 7.51
C PRO A 639 -13.54 48.73 7.09
N GLY A 640 -14.10 49.95 7.07
CA GLY A 640 -15.50 50.16 6.69
C GLY A 640 -15.82 49.83 5.24
N ASP A 641 -14.80 49.75 4.39
CA ASP A 641 -14.92 49.43 2.97
C ASP A 641 -14.61 47.95 2.65
N LEU A 642 -14.46 47.10 3.68
CA LEU A 642 -14.09 45.68 3.54
C LEU A 642 -14.94 44.92 2.52
N LEU A 643 -16.27 45.17 2.52
CA LEU A 643 -17.25 44.42 1.73
C LEU A 643 -17.87 45.22 0.59
N LYS A 644 -17.30 46.38 0.23
CA LYS A 644 -17.91 47.32 -0.74
C LYS A 644 -18.23 46.68 -2.11
N ASN A 645 -17.45 45.66 -2.52
CA ASN A 645 -17.56 44.97 -3.81
C ASN A 645 -18.21 43.58 -3.71
N ASN A 646 -18.52 43.07 -2.52
CA ASN A 646 -19.06 41.71 -2.33
C ASN A 646 -20.61 41.74 -2.31
N THR A 647 -21.19 42.22 -3.40
CA THR A 647 -22.64 42.46 -3.53
C THR A 647 -23.47 41.18 -3.63
N LEU A 648 -22.82 40.04 -3.88
CA LEU A 648 -23.46 38.72 -4.00
C LEU A 648 -23.53 37.92 -2.68
N LEU A 649 -23.10 38.50 -1.55
CA LEU A 649 -23.16 37.85 -0.25
C LEU A 649 -24.60 37.60 0.18
N THR A 650 -24.92 36.34 0.47
CA THR A 650 -26.21 35.91 1.02
C THR A 650 -26.14 35.59 2.51
N SER A 651 -24.93 35.42 3.06
CA SER A 651 -24.71 35.08 4.47
C SER A 651 -23.40 35.65 5.03
N ALA A 652 -23.48 36.20 6.24
CA ALA A 652 -22.36 36.63 7.09
C ALA A 652 -22.35 35.88 8.44
N GLY A 653 -22.75 34.60 8.42
CA GLY A 653 -22.93 33.79 9.63
C GLY A 653 -21.63 33.58 10.40
N SER A 654 -21.60 33.92 11.69
CA SER A 654 -20.46 33.70 12.58
C SER A 654 -19.13 34.32 12.08
N THR A 655 -19.17 35.29 11.16
CA THR A 655 -17.97 35.83 10.51
C THR A 655 -16.95 36.36 11.52
N PHE A 656 -17.40 37.05 12.56
CA PHE A 656 -16.56 37.61 13.64
C PHE A 656 -16.87 36.97 15.01
N TYR A 657 -17.42 35.74 15.02
CA TYR A 657 -17.71 35.01 16.25
C TYR A 657 -16.46 34.94 17.13
N GLY A 658 -16.55 35.33 18.40
CA GLY A 658 -15.45 35.23 19.36
C GLY A 658 -14.27 36.20 19.11
N CYS A 659 -14.41 37.22 18.26
CA CYS A 659 -13.43 38.30 18.13
C CYS A 659 -13.49 39.22 19.35
N THR A 660 -12.92 38.78 20.47
CA THR A 660 -13.04 39.44 21.78
C THR A 660 -12.43 40.83 21.86
N SER A 661 -11.45 41.16 21.01
CA SER A 661 -10.86 42.50 20.92
C SER A 661 -11.60 43.46 19.99
N LEU A 662 -12.64 43.00 19.29
CA LEU A 662 -13.41 43.84 18.36
C LEU A 662 -14.37 44.74 19.13
N VAL A 663 -13.99 46.00 19.32
CA VAL A 663 -14.78 46.99 20.09
C VAL A 663 -15.72 47.81 19.21
N ASN A 664 -15.27 48.20 18.02
CA ASN A 664 -16.00 49.09 17.12
C ASN A 664 -16.37 48.38 15.81
N ILE A 665 -17.62 48.55 15.37
CA ILE A 665 -18.09 48.07 14.08
C ILE A 665 -18.22 49.26 13.13
N PRO A 666 -17.62 49.23 11.92
CA PRO A 666 -17.82 50.28 10.93
C PRO A 666 -19.30 50.36 10.48
N PRO A 667 -19.93 51.54 10.46
CA PRO A 667 -21.34 51.68 10.08
C PRO A 667 -21.67 51.21 8.65
N ALA A 668 -20.70 51.30 7.74
CA ALA A 668 -20.87 50.95 6.33
C ALA A 668 -20.50 49.49 6.00
N LEU A 669 -20.14 48.66 7.00
CA LEU A 669 -19.57 47.33 6.78
C LEU A 669 -20.44 46.44 5.86
N PHE A 670 -21.77 46.49 6.00
CA PHE A 670 -22.71 45.69 5.20
C PHE A 670 -23.51 46.50 4.18
N ALA A 671 -23.16 47.77 3.95
CA ALA A 671 -23.97 48.69 3.15
C ALA A 671 -24.20 48.24 1.70
N SER A 672 -23.24 47.52 1.10
CA SER A 672 -23.33 47.00 -0.28
C SER A 672 -23.92 45.58 -0.38
N CYS A 673 -24.23 44.92 0.74
CA CYS A 673 -24.58 43.49 0.80
C CYS A 673 -26.10 43.26 0.82
N SER A 674 -26.81 43.71 -0.21
CA SER A 674 -28.29 43.71 -0.22
C SER A 674 -28.95 42.34 -0.27
N LEU A 675 -28.20 41.28 -0.61
CA LEU A 675 -28.71 39.92 -0.73
C LEU A 675 -28.62 39.09 0.56
N ILE A 676 -28.08 39.64 1.65
CA ILE A 676 -28.03 38.94 2.94
C ILE A 676 -29.46 38.71 3.46
N THR A 677 -29.78 37.44 3.75
CA THR A 677 -31.12 37.05 4.25
C THR A 677 -31.16 36.79 5.74
N SER A 678 -30.00 36.62 6.39
CA SER A 678 -29.92 36.36 7.83
C SER A 678 -28.56 36.76 8.43
N PHE A 679 -28.60 37.18 9.70
CA PHE A 679 -27.42 37.44 10.52
C PHE A 679 -27.38 36.48 11.72
N GLY A 680 -26.80 35.30 11.50
CA GLY A 680 -26.60 34.27 12.52
C GLY A 680 -25.24 34.40 13.22
N ALA A 681 -25.22 34.69 14.52
CA ALA A 681 -24.00 34.69 15.36
C ALA A 681 -22.84 35.57 14.87
N THR A 682 -23.09 36.53 13.97
CA THR A 682 -22.07 37.30 13.25
C THR A 682 -21.08 38.01 14.16
N PHE A 683 -21.54 38.61 15.26
CA PHE A 683 -20.73 39.28 16.29
C PHE A 683 -20.89 38.61 17.66
N GLN A 684 -21.31 37.35 17.71
CA GLN A 684 -21.48 36.63 18.98
C GLN A 684 -20.14 36.57 19.73
N ASN A 685 -20.18 36.81 21.05
CA ASN A 685 -19.03 36.79 21.95
C ASN A 685 -17.90 37.76 21.52
N THR A 686 -18.23 38.91 20.94
CA THR A 686 -17.26 39.97 20.61
C THR A 686 -17.10 40.98 21.74
N GLY A 687 -16.08 41.84 21.63
CA GLY A 687 -15.81 42.93 22.58
C GLY A 687 -16.62 44.20 22.34
N VAL A 688 -17.66 44.16 21.49
CA VAL A 688 -18.38 45.33 20.99
C VAL A 688 -18.98 46.13 22.14
N GLU A 689 -18.72 47.44 22.16
CA GLU A 689 -19.22 48.38 23.17
C GLU A 689 -20.45 49.16 22.71
N GLU A 690 -20.48 49.54 21.43
CA GLU A 690 -21.57 50.28 20.79
C GLU A 690 -21.89 49.72 19.39
N ILE A 691 -23.16 49.80 18.99
CA ILE A 691 -23.61 49.36 17.67
C ILE A 691 -24.00 50.59 16.85
N PRO A 692 -23.46 50.77 15.62
CA PRO A 692 -23.91 51.83 14.74
C PRO A 692 -25.39 51.67 14.36
N GLU A 693 -26.15 52.76 14.45
CA GLU A 693 -27.58 52.76 14.10
C GLU A 693 -27.85 52.30 12.66
N ASN A 694 -26.97 52.66 11.71
CA ASN A 694 -27.13 52.34 10.29
C ASN A 694 -26.45 51.02 9.86
N LEU A 695 -26.01 50.17 10.79
CA LEU A 695 -25.23 48.96 10.48
C LEU A 695 -25.91 48.03 9.45
N PHE A 696 -27.23 47.86 9.56
CA PHE A 696 -28.02 47.00 8.67
C PHE A 696 -28.81 47.78 7.59
N SER A 697 -28.51 49.07 7.39
CA SER A 697 -29.25 49.94 6.47
C SER A 697 -29.25 49.46 5.00
N GLY A 698 -28.22 48.71 4.60
CA GLY A 698 -28.07 48.15 3.25
C GLY A 698 -28.68 46.76 3.05
N ASN A 699 -29.36 46.17 4.04
CA ASN A 699 -29.77 44.76 4.03
C ASN A 699 -31.30 44.55 4.12
N PRO A 700 -32.09 45.00 3.11
CA PRO A 700 -33.56 44.98 3.18
C PRO A 700 -34.17 43.57 3.14
N LEU A 701 -33.44 42.56 2.66
CA LEU A 701 -33.93 41.18 2.52
C LEU A 701 -33.74 40.31 3.77
N VAL A 702 -33.20 40.87 4.86
CA VAL A 702 -32.99 40.11 6.10
C VAL A 702 -34.34 39.68 6.68
N THR A 703 -34.51 38.37 6.85
CA THR A 703 -35.71 37.78 7.46
C THR A 703 -35.49 37.36 8.91
N SER A 704 -34.23 37.16 9.32
CA SER A 704 -33.91 36.68 10.66
C SER A 704 -32.60 37.19 11.25
N TYR A 705 -32.65 37.50 12.54
CA TYR A 705 -31.50 37.77 13.41
C TYR A 705 -31.43 36.70 14.49
N GLY A 706 -30.35 35.93 14.50
CA GLY A 706 -30.16 34.82 15.43
C GLY A 706 -28.81 34.95 16.12
N GLN A 707 -28.78 35.10 17.45
CA GLN A 707 -27.53 35.18 18.22
C GLN A 707 -26.55 36.29 17.77
N THR A 708 -27.00 37.27 16.98
CA THR A 708 -26.13 38.19 16.22
C THR A 708 -25.10 38.90 17.11
N PHE A 709 -25.52 39.35 18.29
CA PHE A 709 -24.70 40.01 19.30
C PHE A 709 -24.72 39.25 20.64
N ARG A 710 -25.08 37.95 20.63
CA ARG A 710 -25.18 37.17 21.87
C ARG A 710 -23.84 37.19 22.60
N GLY A 711 -23.86 37.43 23.91
CA GLY A 711 -22.66 37.40 24.74
C GLY A 711 -21.68 38.54 24.48
N CYS A 712 -22.10 39.65 23.83
CA CYS A 712 -21.31 40.88 23.78
C CYS A 712 -21.31 41.55 25.15
N LYS A 713 -20.42 41.10 26.03
CA LYS A 713 -20.42 41.47 27.46
C LYS A 713 -20.08 42.93 27.74
N ASN A 714 -19.56 43.66 26.76
CA ASN A 714 -19.21 45.08 26.87
C ASN A 714 -20.27 46.02 26.27
N LEU A 715 -21.28 45.47 25.57
CA LEU A 715 -22.29 46.27 24.88
C LEU A 715 -23.15 47.04 25.89
N ARG A 716 -23.17 48.38 25.81
CA ARG A 716 -23.91 49.22 26.76
C ARG A 716 -25.25 49.72 26.25
N SER A 717 -25.39 49.93 24.95
CA SER A 717 -26.63 50.45 24.38
C SER A 717 -26.97 49.84 23.02
N VAL A 718 -28.27 49.82 22.69
CA VAL A 718 -28.80 49.45 21.38
C VAL A 718 -29.59 50.64 20.82
N PRO A 719 -29.21 51.22 19.66
CA PRO A 719 -29.91 52.37 19.08
C PRO A 719 -31.29 51.98 18.53
N ALA A 720 -32.23 52.93 18.57
CA ALA A 720 -33.62 52.72 18.14
C ALA A 720 -33.71 52.30 16.66
N GLY A 721 -32.94 52.96 15.78
CA GLY A 721 -32.97 52.71 14.34
C GLY A 721 -32.16 51.51 13.86
N LEU A 722 -31.59 50.66 14.74
CA LEU A 722 -30.73 49.54 14.33
C LEU A 722 -31.35 48.64 13.25
N PHE A 723 -32.66 48.39 13.36
CA PHE A 723 -33.42 47.54 12.45
C PHE A 723 -34.32 48.35 11.51
N ALA A 724 -34.10 49.66 11.35
CA ALA A 724 -34.95 50.55 10.55
C ALA A 724 -35.16 50.06 9.11
N ALA A 725 -34.12 49.49 8.49
CA ALA A 725 -34.17 48.96 7.12
C ALA A 725 -34.59 47.47 7.03
N SER A 726 -34.76 46.78 8.16
CA SER A 726 -35.06 45.33 8.22
C SER A 726 -36.55 45.04 8.07
N ILE A 727 -37.18 45.58 7.03
CA ILE A 727 -38.63 45.54 6.82
C ILE A 727 -39.20 44.13 6.67
N SER A 728 -38.39 43.17 6.22
CA SER A 728 -38.78 41.76 6.05
C SER A 728 -38.41 40.87 7.23
N ALA A 729 -37.83 41.42 8.31
CA ALA A 729 -37.39 40.61 9.45
C ALA A 729 -38.58 40.13 10.29
N THR A 730 -38.76 38.82 10.35
CA THR A 730 -39.86 38.16 11.07
C THR A 730 -39.37 37.47 12.36
N VAL A 731 -38.09 37.10 12.43
CA VAL A 731 -37.52 36.30 13.52
C VAL A 731 -36.35 37.00 14.19
N PHE A 732 -36.47 37.23 15.51
CA PHE A 732 -35.42 37.74 16.37
C PHE A 732 -35.21 36.76 17.53
N THR A 733 -34.11 36.02 17.50
CA THR A 733 -33.83 35.00 18.53
C THR A 733 -32.45 35.17 19.15
N ASN A 734 -32.39 35.27 20.48
CA ASN A 734 -31.14 35.38 21.24
C ASN A 734 -30.23 36.53 20.79
N VAL A 735 -30.75 37.58 20.13
CA VAL A 735 -29.92 38.57 19.42
C VAL A 735 -28.96 39.28 20.37
N PHE A 736 -29.44 39.71 21.53
CA PHE A 736 -28.66 40.37 22.58
C PHE A 736 -28.59 39.53 23.86
N SER A 737 -28.89 38.24 23.78
CA SER A 737 -28.85 37.36 24.96
C SER A 737 -27.45 37.37 25.58
N GLU A 738 -27.36 37.32 26.91
CA GLU A 738 -26.12 37.30 27.70
C GLU A 738 -25.25 38.57 27.54
N CYS A 739 -25.80 39.67 27.02
CA CYS A 739 -25.17 41.00 27.03
C CYS A 739 -25.28 41.63 28.43
N GLY A 740 -24.51 41.12 29.39
CA GLY A 740 -24.64 41.50 30.80
C GLY A 740 -24.45 42.98 31.13
N ALA A 741 -23.73 43.75 30.30
CA ALA A 741 -23.53 45.18 30.45
C ALA A 741 -24.54 46.06 29.68
N LEU A 742 -25.52 45.45 29.01
CA LEU A 742 -26.51 46.21 28.23
C LEU A 742 -27.42 46.99 29.18
N GLU A 743 -27.36 48.31 29.10
CA GLU A 743 -28.04 49.23 30.00
C GLU A 743 -29.29 49.86 29.37
N VAL A 744 -29.17 50.29 28.11
CA VAL A 744 -30.20 51.10 27.43
C VAL A 744 -30.52 50.54 26.05
N VAL A 745 -31.81 50.37 25.77
CA VAL A 745 -32.36 50.05 24.45
C VAL A 745 -33.23 51.22 23.98
N GLY A 746 -33.01 51.67 22.75
CA GLY A 746 -33.74 52.77 22.11
C GLY A 746 -35.22 52.47 21.90
N ALA A 747 -36.03 53.54 21.88
CA ALA A 747 -37.48 53.43 21.81
C ALA A 747 -37.95 52.88 20.45
N GLY A 748 -38.86 51.92 20.45
CA GLY A 748 -39.45 51.39 19.23
C GLY A 748 -38.50 50.55 18.37
N LEU A 749 -37.56 49.81 18.98
CA LEU A 749 -36.49 49.05 18.32
C LEU A 749 -36.96 48.18 17.13
N LEU A 750 -38.17 47.63 17.21
CA LEU A 750 -38.72 46.70 16.21
C LEU A 750 -39.84 47.30 15.35
N ASN A 751 -40.12 48.61 15.46
CA ASN A 751 -41.29 49.25 14.86
C ASN A 751 -41.37 49.18 13.33
N THR A 752 -40.24 49.04 12.67
CA THR A 752 -40.12 49.01 11.20
C THR A 752 -40.08 47.58 10.64
N THR A 753 -40.20 46.56 11.50
CA THR A 753 -40.00 45.16 11.13
C THR A 753 -41.33 44.41 10.99
N ALA A 754 -41.33 43.30 10.24
CA ALA A 754 -42.48 42.39 10.13
C ALA A 754 -42.45 41.30 11.23
N VAL A 755 -42.03 41.67 12.45
CA VAL A 755 -41.68 40.70 13.49
C VAL A 755 -42.88 39.87 13.95
N THR A 756 -42.70 38.54 13.96
CA THR A 756 -43.69 37.58 14.49
C THR A 756 -43.12 36.77 15.65
N THR A 757 -41.80 36.54 15.67
CA THR A 757 -41.11 35.71 16.66
C THR A 757 -40.01 36.51 17.35
N VAL A 758 -40.13 36.72 18.67
CA VAL A 758 -39.15 37.41 19.51
C VAL A 758 -38.78 36.54 20.71
N GLY A 759 -37.85 35.61 20.51
CA GLY A 759 -37.43 34.68 21.56
C GLY A 759 -36.09 35.06 22.19
N TYR A 760 -35.97 35.02 23.51
CA TYR A 760 -34.68 35.19 24.21
C TYR A 760 -33.94 36.49 23.86
N LEU A 761 -34.64 37.52 23.36
CA LEU A 761 -34.02 38.69 22.72
C LEU A 761 -32.99 39.36 23.63
N PHE A 762 -33.34 39.53 24.91
CA PHE A 762 -32.53 40.13 25.96
C PHE A 762 -32.31 39.16 27.13
N ASP A 763 -32.44 37.85 26.92
CA ASP A 763 -32.26 36.84 27.97
C ASP A 763 -30.87 36.97 28.62
N GLY A 764 -30.82 37.21 29.93
CA GLY A 764 -29.58 37.39 30.69
C GLY A 764 -29.01 38.81 30.70
N CYS A 765 -29.71 39.82 30.18
CA CYS A 765 -29.29 41.22 30.22
C CYS A 765 -29.55 41.86 31.60
N ALA A 766 -28.79 41.45 32.61
CA ALA A 766 -29.03 41.83 34.01
C ALA A 766 -28.95 43.36 34.28
N SER A 767 -28.21 44.12 33.47
CA SER A 767 -28.06 45.57 33.62
C SER A 767 -29.12 46.40 32.89
N LEU A 768 -30.04 45.76 32.15
CA LEU A 768 -31.00 46.44 31.28
C LEU A 768 -32.01 47.20 32.13
N ARG A 769 -32.03 48.53 32.01
CA ARG A 769 -32.90 49.44 32.79
C ARG A 769 -33.85 50.28 31.94
N SER A 770 -33.93 50.01 30.63
CA SER A 770 -34.92 50.65 29.77
C SER A 770 -36.34 50.27 30.20
N ASP A 771 -37.25 51.20 30.04
CA ASP A 771 -38.68 50.96 30.22
C ASP A 771 -39.20 50.03 29.10
N VAL A 772 -39.80 48.89 29.48
CA VAL A 772 -40.34 47.89 28.55
C VAL A 772 -41.39 48.46 27.60
N ASN A 773 -42.20 49.41 28.06
CA ASN A 773 -43.24 50.07 27.27
C ASN A 773 -42.66 51.15 26.35
N THR A 774 -41.43 51.60 26.58
CA THR A 774 -40.65 52.49 25.69
C THR A 774 -39.93 51.69 24.61
N ILE A 775 -39.35 50.52 24.94
CA ILE A 775 -38.78 49.60 23.95
C ILE A 775 -39.87 49.22 22.92
N PHE A 776 -41.07 48.90 23.41
CA PHE A 776 -42.26 48.58 22.61
C PHE A 776 -43.28 49.73 22.67
N ASN A 777 -43.04 50.85 21.99
CA ASN A 777 -43.81 52.09 22.15
C ASN A 777 -45.13 52.19 21.36
N PHE A 778 -45.42 51.28 20.43
CA PHE A 778 -46.73 51.26 19.77
C PHE A 778 -47.85 50.85 20.72
N ALA A 779 -49.07 51.23 20.36
CA ALA A 779 -50.27 50.83 21.09
C ALA A 779 -50.51 49.31 21.02
N SER A 780 -50.10 48.65 19.93
CA SER A 780 -50.23 47.21 19.73
C SER A 780 -49.24 46.69 18.68
N TYR A 781 -48.82 45.43 18.84
CA TYR A 781 -47.98 44.63 17.96
C TYR A 781 -48.69 43.30 17.65
N PRO A 782 -49.74 43.32 16.80
CA PRO A 782 -50.62 42.18 16.58
C PRO A 782 -49.96 40.99 15.88
N GLU A 783 -48.86 41.21 15.15
CA GLU A 783 -48.16 40.15 14.42
C GLU A 783 -47.25 39.30 15.31
N ILE A 784 -46.90 39.78 16.51
CA ILE A 784 -46.04 39.03 17.45
C ILE A 784 -46.85 37.89 18.07
N VAL A 785 -46.42 36.66 17.83
CA VAL A 785 -47.04 35.43 18.37
C VAL A 785 -46.14 34.70 19.39
N THR A 786 -44.85 35.00 19.43
CA THR A 786 -43.87 34.39 20.35
C THR A 786 -43.02 35.44 21.06
N THR A 787 -42.97 35.38 22.40
CA THR A 787 -42.14 36.23 23.29
C THR A 787 -41.35 35.41 24.33
N THR A 788 -41.17 34.11 24.08
CA THR A 788 -40.54 33.17 24.99
C THR A 788 -39.21 33.70 25.53
N ALA A 789 -39.08 33.75 26.87
CA ALA A 789 -37.87 34.19 27.57
C ALA A 789 -37.29 35.56 27.11
N ILE A 790 -38.09 36.42 26.50
CA ILE A 790 -37.64 37.68 25.88
C ILE A 790 -36.79 38.55 26.82
N PHE A 791 -37.15 38.63 28.10
CA PHE A 791 -36.46 39.40 29.14
C PHE A 791 -36.00 38.54 30.32
N ARG A 792 -35.90 37.21 30.15
CA ARG A 792 -35.54 36.33 31.26
C ARG A 792 -34.23 36.81 31.94
N SER A 793 -34.25 36.90 33.27
CA SER A 793 -33.14 37.41 34.10
C SER A 793 -32.72 38.86 33.86
N CYS A 794 -33.62 39.73 33.37
CA CYS A 794 -33.42 41.18 33.30
C CYS A 794 -33.88 41.86 34.60
N ALA A 795 -33.10 41.72 35.68
CA ALA A 795 -33.50 42.13 37.02
C ALA A 795 -33.79 43.64 37.18
N LEU A 796 -33.19 44.50 36.35
CA LEU A 796 -33.33 45.96 36.41
C LEU A 796 -34.34 46.54 35.40
N LEU A 797 -35.04 45.69 34.63
CA LEU A 797 -35.97 46.12 33.58
C LEU A 797 -37.09 46.99 34.19
N ALA A 798 -37.30 48.19 33.66
CA ALA A 798 -38.28 49.15 34.17
C ALA A 798 -39.62 49.11 33.40
N GLY A 799 -40.63 49.79 33.92
CA GLY A 799 -41.95 49.94 33.30
C GLY A 799 -42.93 48.86 33.75
N LYS A 800 -44.00 48.65 32.96
CA LYS A 800 -45.12 47.77 33.30
C LYS A 800 -45.24 46.58 32.36
N GLY A 801 -45.05 45.37 32.90
CA GLY A 801 -45.20 44.11 32.20
C GLY A 801 -46.64 43.83 31.75
N LEU A 802 -47.65 44.19 32.55
CA LEU A 802 -49.07 44.07 32.16
C LEU A 802 -49.38 44.96 30.95
N ALA A 803 -48.80 46.16 30.90
CA ALA A 803 -48.95 47.05 29.76
C ALA A 803 -48.23 46.51 28.51
N PHE A 804 -47.09 45.83 28.65
CA PHE A 804 -46.47 45.12 27.53
C PHE A 804 -47.34 43.96 27.04
N MET A 805 -47.90 43.15 27.94
CA MET A 805 -48.81 42.05 27.58
C MET A 805 -50.01 42.54 26.77
N GLY A 806 -50.61 43.67 27.16
CA GLY A 806 -51.70 44.31 26.41
C GLY A 806 -51.30 44.77 25.00
N LYS A 807 -50.01 45.08 24.78
CA LYS A 807 -49.47 45.45 23.47
C LYS A 807 -49.24 44.25 22.55
N VAL A 808 -49.24 43.01 23.03
CA VAL A 808 -48.95 41.80 22.22
C VAL A 808 -50.11 40.77 22.27
N PRO A 809 -51.31 41.14 21.78
CA PRO A 809 -52.56 40.41 22.05
C PRO A 809 -52.61 38.98 21.48
N ASN A 810 -51.78 38.66 20.48
CA ASN A 810 -51.79 37.37 19.78
C ASN A 810 -50.66 36.42 20.25
N VAL A 811 -49.94 36.76 21.31
CA VAL A 811 -48.86 35.92 21.83
C VAL A 811 -49.41 34.64 22.46
N THR A 812 -48.94 33.50 21.95
CA THR A 812 -49.29 32.16 22.45
C THR A 812 -48.10 31.44 23.10
N ALA A 813 -46.87 31.88 22.82
CA ALA A 813 -45.65 31.30 23.37
C ALA A 813 -44.84 32.35 24.17
N HIS A 814 -45.15 32.49 25.46
CA HIS A 814 -44.61 33.52 26.37
C HIS A 814 -43.93 32.97 27.64
N TYR A 815 -43.66 31.66 27.70
CA TYR A 815 -43.06 31.07 28.90
C TYR A 815 -41.72 31.73 29.24
N TYR A 816 -41.53 32.03 30.53
CA TYR A 816 -40.38 32.77 31.07
C TYR A 816 -40.15 34.18 30.52
N ALA A 817 -41.10 34.78 29.79
CA ALA A 817 -40.95 36.12 29.21
C ALA A 817 -40.41 37.16 30.21
N PHE A 818 -40.90 37.09 31.46
CA PHE A 818 -40.49 37.96 32.57
C PHE A 818 -39.88 37.21 33.77
N TYR A 819 -39.32 36.01 33.57
CA TYR A 819 -38.68 35.30 34.69
C TYR A 819 -37.56 36.15 35.30
N ALA A 820 -37.56 36.34 36.63
CA ALA A 820 -36.58 37.14 37.37
C ALA A 820 -36.42 38.61 36.90
N CYS A 821 -37.54 39.28 36.55
CA CYS A 821 -37.61 40.69 36.17
C CYS A 821 -38.14 41.59 37.31
N ALA A 822 -37.53 41.51 38.49
CA ALA A 822 -38.04 42.18 39.70
C ALA A 822 -38.08 43.73 39.65
N GLY A 823 -37.48 44.35 38.63
CA GLY A 823 -37.50 45.80 38.42
C GLY A 823 -38.80 46.35 37.81
N LEU A 824 -39.72 45.49 37.34
CA LEU A 824 -41.00 45.92 36.78
C LEU A 824 -41.93 46.44 37.88
N ASP A 825 -42.63 47.55 37.61
CA ASP A 825 -43.52 48.22 38.57
C ASP A 825 -44.70 47.33 39.03
N ASP A 826 -45.06 46.36 38.20
CA ASP A 826 -46.19 45.44 38.36
C ASP A 826 -45.74 43.97 38.36
N TYR A 827 -44.48 43.69 38.73
CA TYR A 827 -43.89 42.35 38.67
C TYR A 827 -44.71 41.31 39.43
N ASP A 828 -45.15 41.64 40.65
CA ASP A 828 -45.91 40.75 41.52
C ASP A 828 -47.35 40.49 41.01
N ASP A 829 -47.85 41.33 40.09
CA ASP A 829 -49.18 41.21 39.49
C ASP A 829 -49.18 40.41 38.17
N LEU A 830 -48.00 40.01 37.66
CA LEU A 830 -47.88 39.28 36.41
C LEU A 830 -48.40 37.83 36.53
N PRO A 831 -49.11 37.29 35.51
CA PRO A 831 -49.55 35.90 35.51
C PRO A 831 -48.39 34.90 35.57
N GLY A 832 -48.57 33.81 36.33
CA GLY A 832 -47.52 32.80 36.58
C GLY A 832 -46.97 32.13 35.30
N ASN A 833 -47.77 32.01 34.24
CA ASN A 833 -47.39 31.44 32.94
C ASN A 833 -46.54 32.39 32.07
N TRP A 834 -46.41 33.67 32.44
CA TRP A 834 -45.46 34.62 31.84
C TRP A 834 -44.12 34.66 32.60
N ILE A 835 -44.12 34.29 33.88
CA ILE A 835 -42.92 34.26 34.73
C ILE A 835 -42.28 32.88 34.73
N THR A 836 -43.05 31.79 34.73
CA THR A 836 -42.54 30.40 34.85
C THR A 836 -43.08 29.51 33.73
N ASN A 837 -42.60 28.26 33.65
CA ASN A 837 -43.17 27.22 32.76
C ASN A 837 -44.27 26.40 33.45
N LYS A 838 -45.02 27.01 34.37
CA LYS A 838 -46.21 26.40 34.95
C LYS A 838 -47.42 27.06 34.31
N LEU A 839 -48.27 26.23 33.71
CA LEU A 839 -49.59 26.59 33.18
C LEU A 839 -50.40 27.39 34.19
#